data_AF-A0A248TLY6-F1
#
_entry.id   AF-A0A248TLY6-F1
#
_cell.length_a   1.000
_cell.length_b   1.000
_cell.length_c   1.000
_cell.angle_alpha   90.00
_cell.angle_beta   90.00
_cell.angle_gamma   90.00
#
_symmetry.space_group_name_H-M   'P 1'
#
loop_
_entity.id
_entity.type
_entity.pdbx_description
1 polymer ?
#
loop_
_entity_poly.entity_id
_entity_poly.type
_entity_poly.pdbx_seq_one_letter_code
_entity_poly.pdbx_strand_id
1 'polypeptide(L)'
;MNKIYNRNYALYLGIVSVTIVLFFTVFGPKIAPHSIFMALEVKYIDGDVISPPLKPFESMAYPLGTDRWGYDLLSMILYGLRYTVWIAIAVATIKMIIGTVLGMFIGTWKKTPSFIIAFEGAWSYVPAFLILYFCLLPINFGSILETHILIAYFIVIASLIGTPSIVSSVRQKTAEIYKRDFVLASMTLGAKRWRLLWRNVFPQLKESLLVMFTMEIVYVITIMGQLALLNIFIGGTIVRNDPVIYLSVTKELSGLVGQARENLMGNQYILMVPLIILLITTISFSLLTAGLKNKFQTDYARMPWIKTGIKPKGRPTRKRLGEKRFLNFSLHKVGFAILLLLFVLGGIFVNQYSDSKIGVTNENKGDYSLELSMESANEFTVKEEVSVKNESEDKWKELIFFAPRNLAQLKLNEIIVNQENLPYEIKDDVYYIALPKKWQGESQFDVQFNYRMRGIEDADIFQDWYFTLAPYKNGRWAEATKDNPYIHHHHALLSSFKVSYDLQPGYTFISSAIENDKEEVSIDDVKNFSFSIVSDNWEKSERITQKDTQVSFLHQSSSRKDLAEEEIMAVFDYFEEAIAPLPFKQADIFISDSLETESVPGMVMLNPEEARNPYILAKEVAALYYASAISQDPQNDSWIGSGLSHLAAYQYGVDQGEESKQQALAYLQEELGALEKHVNGSQVSNTNINEVEHEAILNAQPAWEIIELIEEHYAYRGISPEEVGEKYLSSFYEQFAGREVDTEIFLQFTRDYFSVPSGAFNQWLNTEASRK
;
A
#
# COMPACT_ATOMS: atom_id res chain seq x y z
N MET A 1 -1.44 -42.13 43.72
CA MET A 1 -1.88 -40.72 43.55
C MET A 1 -0.64 -39.86 43.33
N ASN A 2 -0.34 -39.14 42.25
CA ASN A 2 -0.95 -38.90 40.95
C ASN A 2 0.18 -38.60 39.95
N LYS A 3 0.31 -39.37 38.87
CA LYS A 3 1.23 -39.07 37.73
C LYS A 3 0.92 -37.73 37.05
N ILE A 4 -0.23 -37.15 37.33
CA ILE A 4 -0.75 -35.91 36.74
C ILE A 4 -0.03 -34.67 37.30
N TYR A 5 0.59 -34.71 38.49
CA TYR A 5 1.22 -33.52 39.11
C TYR A 5 2.67 -33.19 38.67
N ASN A 6 3.26 -33.93 37.73
CA ASN A 6 4.66 -33.74 37.30
C ASN A 6 4.82 -33.12 35.88
N ARG A 7 3.71 -32.78 35.21
CA ARG A 7 3.74 -32.12 33.90
C ARG A 7 3.35 -30.65 34.04
N ASN A 8 4.18 -29.76 33.50
CA ASN A 8 3.93 -28.33 33.45
C ASN A 8 2.89 -28.03 32.35
N TYR A 9 1.60 -28.28 32.64
CA TYR A 9 0.51 -28.07 31.68
C TYR A 9 0.41 -26.62 31.21
N ALA A 10 0.69 -25.65 32.10
CA ALA A 10 0.75 -24.23 31.74
C ALA A 10 1.74 -23.96 30.59
N LEU A 11 2.92 -24.61 30.62
CA LEU A 11 3.91 -24.47 29.54
C LEU A 11 3.41 -25.08 28.22
N TYR A 12 2.82 -26.28 28.25
CA TYR A 12 2.37 -26.93 27.02
C TYR A 12 1.17 -26.22 26.41
N LEU A 13 0.16 -25.88 27.22
CA LEU A 13 -1.00 -25.12 26.78
C LEU A 13 -0.59 -23.74 26.26
N GLY A 14 0.30 -23.04 26.99
CA GLY A 14 0.81 -21.74 26.57
C GLY A 14 1.60 -21.79 25.26
N ILE A 15 2.45 -22.80 25.05
CA ILE A 15 3.14 -22.96 23.76
C ILE A 15 2.14 -23.19 22.63
N VAL A 16 1.17 -24.10 22.81
CA VAL A 16 0.18 -24.42 21.77
C VAL A 16 -0.68 -23.20 21.46
N SER A 17 -1.22 -22.53 22.47
CA SER A 17 -2.12 -21.40 22.25
C SER A 17 -1.40 -20.17 21.69
N VAL A 18 -0.17 -19.88 22.12
CA VAL A 18 0.65 -18.82 21.50
C VAL A 18 1.02 -19.17 20.05
N THR A 19 1.26 -20.45 19.74
CA THR A 19 1.51 -20.87 18.36
C THR A 19 0.30 -20.61 17.46
N ILE A 20 -0.91 -20.90 17.95
CA ILE A 20 -2.16 -20.61 17.23
C ILE A 20 -2.34 -19.11 17.04
N VAL A 21 -2.12 -18.30 18.09
CA VAL A 21 -2.18 -16.84 18.00
C VAL A 21 -1.20 -16.33 16.95
N LEU A 22 0.07 -16.76 16.99
CA LEU A 22 1.08 -16.35 16.02
C LEU A 22 0.74 -16.79 14.59
N PHE A 23 0.14 -17.97 14.43
CA PHE A 23 -0.33 -18.42 13.11
C PHE A 23 -1.36 -17.44 12.53
N PHE A 24 -2.39 -17.07 13.29
CA PHE A 24 -3.38 -16.09 12.84
C PHE A 24 -2.81 -14.67 12.72
N THR A 25 -1.84 -14.29 13.55
CA THR A 25 -1.12 -13.01 13.43
C THR A 25 -0.40 -12.88 12.08
N VAL A 26 0.11 -13.99 11.53
CA VAL A 26 0.85 -14.01 10.26
C VAL A 26 -0.08 -14.25 9.07
N PHE A 27 -0.93 -15.26 9.13
CA PHE A 27 -1.76 -15.69 8.00
C PHE A 27 -3.19 -15.14 8.02
N GLY A 28 -3.60 -14.50 9.13
CA GLY A 28 -4.96 -13.99 9.32
C GLY A 28 -5.46 -13.08 8.20
N PRO A 29 -4.70 -12.06 7.77
CA PRO A 29 -5.13 -11.17 6.67
C PRO A 29 -5.44 -11.89 5.36
N LYS A 30 -4.76 -13.02 5.07
CA LYS A 30 -5.04 -13.83 3.86
C LYS A 30 -6.22 -14.79 4.02
N ILE A 31 -6.50 -15.21 5.25
CA ILE A 31 -7.60 -16.12 5.57
C ILE A 31 -8.91 -15.34 5.81
N ALA A 32 -8.81 -14.02 5.98
CA ALA A 32 -9.95 -13.14 6.18
C ALA A 32 -10.97 -13.30 5.02
N PRO A 33 -12.25 -13.59 5.32
CA PRO A 33 -13.27 -13.75 4.29
C PRO A 33 -13.51 -12.47 3.48
N HIS A 34 -13.36 -11.31 4.11
CA HIS A 34 -13.65 -10.01 3.52
C HIS A 34 -12.47 -9.05 3.74
N SER A 35 -12.40 -8.03 2.89
CA SER A 35 -11.56 -6.86 3.16
C SER A 35 -12.04 -6.12 4.41
N ILE A 36 -11.14 -5.48 5.15
CA ILE A 36 -11.51 -4.61 6.29
C ILE A 36 -12.34 -3.39 5.88
N PHE A 37 -12.36 -3.11 4.58
CA PHE A 37 -13.07 -2.00 3.96
C PHE A 37 -14.43 -2.43 3.38
N MET A 38 -14.70 -3.73 3.27
CA MET A 38 -15.98 -4.21 2.74
C MET A 38 -17.03 -4.25 3.86
N ALA A 39 -18.06 -3.42 3.70
CA ALA A 39 -19.25 -3.45 4.54
C ALA A 39 -20.37 -4.24 3.85
N LEU A 40 -21.08 -5.05 4.63
CA LEU A 40 -22.35 -5.65 4.24
C LEU A 40 -23.38 -4.54 4.04
N GLU A 41 -23.88 -4.42 2.82
CA GLU A 41 -25.04 -3.58 2.51
C GLU A 41 -26.33 -4.40 2.64
N VAL A 42 -27.47 -3.71 2.68
CA VAL A 42 -28.78 -4.38 2.70
C VAL A 42 -28.96 -5.16 1.40
N LYS A 43 -29.04 -6.49 1.50
CA LYS A 43 -29.21 -7.38 0.34
C LYS A 43 -30.55 -8.12 0.46
N TYR A 44 -31.24 -8.23 -0.67
CA TYR A 44 -32.40 -9.09 -0.82
C TYR A 44 -31.93 -10.39 -1.47
N ILE A 45 -31.92 -11.49 -0.72
CA ILE A 45 -31.52 -12.82 -1.22
C ILE A 45 -32.67 -13.77 -0.93
N ASP A 46 -33.22 -14.40 -1.97
CA ASP A 46 -34.30 -15.41 -1.89
C ASP A 46 -35.56 -14.96 -1.11
N GLY A 47 -35.86 -13.65 -1.10
CA GLY A 47 -37.01 -13.07 -0.40
C GLY A 47 -36.74 -12.66 1.05
N ASP A 48 -35.54 -12.92 1.57
CA ASP A 48 -35.10 -12.47 2.90
C ASP A 48 -34.22 -11.22 2.79
N VAL A 49 -34.42 -10.28 3.74
CA VAL A 49 -33.62 -9.07 3.87
C VAL A 49 -32.46 -9.33 4.81
N ILE A 50 -31.24 -9.35 4.26
CA ILE A 50 -30.02 -9.44 5.03
C ILE A 50 -29.51 -8.02 5.23
N SER A 51 -29.57 -7.52 6.47
CA SER A 51 -29.14 -6.17 6.82
C SER A 51 -28.21 -6.17 8.04
N PRO A 52 -27.22 -5.27 8.11
CA PRO A 52 -26.45 -5.06 9.31
C PRO A 52 -27.30 -4.59 10.50
N PRO A 53 -26.89 -4.91 11.73
CA PRO A 53 -25.80 -5.83 12.09
C PRO A 53 -26.28 -7.29 12.17
N LEU A 54 -25.51 -8.20 11.57
CA LEU A 54 -25.78 -9.65 11.59
C LEU A 54 -25.18 -10.30 12.84
N LYS A 55 -25.93 -11.21 13.47
CA LYS A 55 -25.41 -11.94 14.63
C LYS A 55 -24.45 -13.05 14.19
N PRO A 56 -23.54 -13.50 15.08
CA PRO A 56 -22.68 -14.64 14.80
C PRO A 56 -23.49 -15.87 14.39
N PHE A 57 -22.97 -16.61 13.41
CA PHE A 57 -23.56 -17.84 12.87
C PHE A 57 -24.91 -17.70 12.14
N GLU A 58 -25.40 -16.47 11.88
CA GLU A 58 -26.61 -16.26 11.06
C GLU A 58 -26.33 -16.43 9.55
N SER A 59 -25.12 -16.09 9.10
CA SER A 59 -24.69 -16.26 7.70
C SER A 59 -23.31 -16.90 7.64
N MET A 60 -23.13 -17.86 6.73
CA MET A 60 -21.82 -18.48 6.48
C MET A 60 -20.83 -17.49 5.83
N ALA A 61 -21.34 -16.45 5.17
CA ALA A 61 -20.50 -15.37 4.63
C ALA A 61 -19.94 -14.47 5.74
N TYR A 62 -20.62 -14.37 6.89
CA TYR A 62 -20.19 -13.57 8.05
C TYR A 62 -20.18 -14.42 9.33
N PRO A 63 -19.20 -15.34 9.50
CA PRO A 63 -19.27 -16.38 10.53
C PRO A 63 -19.37 -15.83 11.97
N LEU A 64 -18.69 -14.72 12.25
CA LEU A 64 -18.72 -14.04 13.55
C LEU A 64 -19.69 -12.85 13.60
N GLY A 65 -20.49 -12.66 12.55
CA GLY A 65 -21.42 -11.54 12.41
C GLY A 65 -20.75 -10.25 11.91
N THR A 66 -21.53 -9.19 11.82
CA THR A 66 -21.06 -7.87 11.37
C THR A 66 -21.22 -6.82 12.46
N ASP A 67 -20.45 -5.74 12.37
CA ASP A 67 -20.69 -4.57 13.20
C ASP A 67 -21.93 -3.78 12.74
N ARG A 68 -22.24 -2.69 13.46
CA ARG A 68 -23.41 -1.84 13.18
C ARG A 68 -23.38 -1.16 11.81
N TRP A 69 -22.22 -1.12 11.15
CA TRP A 69 -22.02 -0.53 9.83
C TRP A 69 -21.85 -1.58 8.73
N GLY A 70 -21.95 -2.88 9.07
CA GLY A 70 -21.87 -3.97 8.12
C GLY A 70 -20.50 -4.60 7.97
N TYR A 71 -19.46 -4.11 8.65
CA TYR A 71 -18.13 -4.71 8.50
C TYR A 71 -18.04 -6.07 9.19
N ASP A 72 -17.33 -7.02 8.57
CA ASP A 72 -17.16 -8.37 9.10
C ASP A 72 -16.25 -8.40 10.35
N LEU A 73 -16.80 -8.86 11.48
CA LEU A 73 -16.06 -8.96 12.75
C LEU A 73 -14.90 -9.95 12.68
N LEU A 74 -15.04 -11.05 11.91
CA LEU A 74 -13.96 -12.04 11.78
C LEU A 74 -12.77 -11.45 11.02
N SER A 75 -13.02 -10.80 9.88
CA SER A 75 -12.00 -10.10 9.11
C SER A 75 -11.32 -9.01 9.94
N MET A 76 -12.09 -8.17 10.63
CA MET A 76 -11.52 -7.15 11.54
C MET A 76 -10.60 -7.75 12.61
N ILE A 77 -10.98 -8.88 13.22
CA ILE A 77 -10.16 -9.57 14.22
C ILE A 77 -8.86 -10.10 13.61
N LEU A 78 -8.93 -10.75 12.44
CA LEU A 78 -7.77 -11.36 11.81
C LEU A 78 -6.74 -10.32 11.36
N TYR A 79 -7.20 -9.17 10.86
CA TYR A 79 -6.33 -8.02 10.60
C TYR A 79 -5.82 -7.39 11.88
N GLY A 80 -6.70 -7.14 12.86
CA GLY A 80 -6.35 -6.52 14.14
C GLY A 80 -5.33 -7.28 14.98
N LEU A 81 -5.40 -8.62 14.95
CA LEU A 81 -4.51 -9.51 15.68
C LEU A 81 -3.04 -9.29 15.27
N ARG A 82 -2.78 -8.90 14.02
CA ARG A 82 -1.43 -8.58 13.54
C ARG A 82 -0.85 -7.41 14.33
N TYR A 83 -1.58 -6.31 14.43
CA TYR A 83 -1.12 -5.10 15.10
C TYR A 83 -1.00 -5.31 16.60
N THR A 84 -1.98 -5.95 17.24
CA THR A 84 -1.94 -6.23 18.68
C THR A 84 -0.69 -7.01 19.09
N VAL A 85 -0.36 -8.08 18.36
CA VAL A 85 0.75 -8.97 18.74
C VAL A 85 2.11 -8.40 18.31
N TRP A 86 2.24 -7.89 17.07
CA TRP A 86 3.51 -7.36 16.57
C TRP A 86 3.97 -6.13 17.35
N ILE A 87 3.07 -5.20 17.64
CA ILE A 87 3.41 -3.99 18.38
C ILE A 87 3.78 -4.36 19.82
N ALA A 88 3.08 -5.31 20.45
CA ALA A 88 3.43 -5.79 21.78
C ALA A 88 4.83 -6.44 21.83
N ILE A 89 5.17 -7.25 20.82
CA ILE A 89 6.50 -7.84 20.70
C ILE A 89 7.57 -6.79 20.42
N ALA A 90 7.31 -5.82 19.54
CA ALA A 90 8.26 -4.75 19.21
C ALA A 90 8.60 -3.91 20.45
N VAL A 91 7.59 -3.43 21.18
CA VAL A 91 7.78 -2.68 22.43
C VAL A 91 8.50 -3.52 23.48
N ALA A 92 8.09 -4.78 23.69
CA ALA A 92 8.76 -5.67 24.63
C ALA A 92 10.24 -5.89 24.25
N THR A 93 10.55 -6.05 22.96
CA THR A 93 11.91 -6.26 22.46
C THR A 93 12.79 -5.05 22.73
N ILE A 94 12.35 -3.84 22.35
CA ILE A 94 13.11 -2.60 22.54
C ILE A 94 13.34 -2.35 24.04
N LYS A 95 12.29 -2.46 24.87
CA LYS A 95 12.40 -2.34 26.34
C LYS A 95 13.40 -3.32 26.93
N MET A 96 13.33 -4.59 26.49
CA MET A 96 14.22 -5.63 27.00
C MET A 96 15.67 -5.41 26.55
N ILE A 97 15.93 -4.99 25.31
CA ILE A 97 17.29 -4.71 24.84
C ILE A 97 17.90 -3.54 25.63
N ILE A 98 17.23 -2.39 25.64
CA ILE A 98 17.73 -1.18 26.31
C ILE A 98 17.83 -1.42 27.81
N GLY A 99 16.77 -1.94 28.42
CA GLY A 99 16.70 -2.19 29.85
C GLY A 99 17.69 -3.24 30.34
N THR A 100 17.97 -4.28 29.54
CA THR A 100 18.96 -5.31 29.90
C THR A 100 20.37 -4.74 29.87
N VAL A 101 20.72 -4.00 28.81
CA VAL A 101 22.06 -3.40 28.70
C VAL A 101 22.29 -2.42 29.85
N LEU A 102 21.41 -1.44 30.04
CA LEU A 102 21.54 -0.44 31.10
C LEU A 102 21.50 -1.07 32.50
N GLY A 103 20.53 -1.96 32.75
CA GLY A 103 20.39 -2.64 34.04
C GLY A 103 21.61 -3.48 34.41
N MET A 104 22.18 -4.21 33.44
CA MET A 104 23.42 -4.96 33.68
C MET A 104 24.57 -4.04 34.06
N PHE A 105 24.78 -2.95 33.32
CA PHE A 105 25.86 -2.00 33.61
C PHE A 105 25.74 -1.37 34.99
N ILE A 106 24.56 -0.81 35.31
CA ILE A 106 24.30 -0.16 36.60
C ILE A 106 24.39 -1.18 37.74
N GLY A 107 23.99 -2.44 37.50
CA GLY A 107 24.06 -3.51 38.49
C GLY A 107 25.48 -3.91 38.91
N THR A 108 26.51 -3.53 38.13
CA THR A 108 27.92 -3.76 38.49
C THR A 108 28.51 -2.67 39.39
N TRP A 109 27.79 -1.57 39.61
CA TRP A 109 28.30 -0.47 40.41
C TRP A 109 28.39 -0.87 41.89
N LYS A 110 29.50 -0.52 42.54
CA LYS A 110 29.72 -0.81 43.97
C LYS A 110 28.62 -0.22 44.85
N LYS A 111 28.13 0.96 44.48
CA LYS A 111 27.00 1.66 45.11
C LYS A 111 26.21 2.39 44.02
N THR A 112 24.95 2.02 43.83
CA THR A 112 24.05 2.78 42.96
C THR A 112 23.71 4.10 43.65
N PRO A 113 23.82 5.26 42.97
CA PRO A 113 23.42 6.55 43.53
C PRO A 113 21.98 6.53 44.07
N SER A 114 21.75 7.13 45.23
CA SER A 114 20.43 7.12 45.89
C SER A 114 19.34 7.75 45.04
N PHE A 115 19.67 8.75 44.22
CA PHE A 115 18.71 9.40 43.33
C PHE A 115 18.16 8.44 42.26
N ILE A 116 18.97 7.51 41.75
CA ILE A 116 18.54 6.52 40.75
C ILE A 116 17.55 5.54 41.39
N ILE A 117 17.86 5.09 42.62
CA ILE A 117 16.97 4.19 43.37
C ILE A 117 15.64 4.90 43.68
N ALA A 118 15.69 6.17 44.08
CA ALA A 118 14.50 6.98 44.33
C ALA A 118 13.66 7.19 43.05
N PHE A 119 14.31 7.47 41.91
CA PHE A 119 13.65 7.61 40.62
C PHE A 119 13.00 6.30 40.16
N GLU A 120 13.73 5.17 40.19
CA GLU A 120 13.18 3.85 39.85
C GLU A 120 11.96 3.50 40.73
N GLY A 121 12.05 3.80 42.03
CA GLY A 121 10.96 3.61 42.98
C GLY A 121 9.75 4.46 42.62
N ALA A 122 9.94 5.77 42.46
CA ALA A 122 8.87 6.71 42.09
C ALA A 122 8.20 6.34 40.76
N TRP A 123 9.00 5.99 39.74
CA TRP A 123 8.51 5.62 38.42
C TRP A 123 7.62 4.37 38.44
N SER A 124 7.91 3.42 39.34
CA SER A 124 7.13 2.18 39.46
C SER A 124 5.74 2.39 40.06
N TYR A 125 5.50 3.51 40.76
CA TYR A 125 4.18 3.85 41.32
C TYR A 125 3.28 4.58 40.33
N VAL A 126 3.84 5.22 39.30
CA VAL A 126 3.04 5.95 38.31
C VAL A 126 2.47 4.95 37.30
N PRO A 127 1.14 4.91 37.08
CA PRO A 127 0.56 4.07 36.04
C PRO A 127 1.05 4.49 34.65
N ALA A 128 1.86 3.65 34.00
CA ALA A 128 2.50 4.00 32.73
C ALA A 128 1.50 4.37 31.62
N PHE A 129 0.30 3.77 31.61
CA PHE A 129 -0.73 4.08 30.63
C PHE A 129 -1.20 5.55 30.71
N LEU A 130 -1.18 6.17 31.90
CA LEU A 130 -1.53 7.59 32.04
C LEU A 130 -0.49 8.50 31.39
N ILE A 131 0.79 8.19 31.56
CA ILE A 131 1.87 8.94 30.91
C ILE A 131 1.74 8.77 29.38
N LEU A 132 1.52 7.53 28.91
CA LEU A 132 1.30 7.27 27.48
C LEU A 132 0.09 8.06 26.96
N TYR A 133 -1.02 8.07 27.70
CA TYR A 133 -2.22 8.81 27.33
C TYR A 133 -1.90 10.28 27.06
N PHE A 134 -1.24 10.98 28.00
CA PHE A 134 -0.89 12.38 27.81
C PHE A 134 0.11 12.63 26.68
N CYS A 135 1.06 11.70 26.45
CA CYS A 135 1.99 11.82 25.33
C CYS A 135 1.34 11.59 23.97
N LEU A 136 0.33 10.72 23.88
CA LEU A 136 -0.34 10.35 22.63
C LEU A 136 -1.53 11.25 22.31
N LEU A 137 -2.17 11.85 23.33
CA LEU A 137 -3.32 12.73 23.19
C LEU A 137 -3.21 13.76 22.04
N PRO A 138 -2.12 14.56 21.91
CA PRO A 138 -2.06 15.61 20.90
C PRO A 138 -1.93 15.10 19.46
N ILE A 139 -1.56 13.83 19.26
CA ILE A 139 -1.26 13.27 17.94
C ILE A 139 -2.21 12.16 17.52
N ASN A 140 -3.11 11.71 18.40
CA ASN A 140 -3.90 10.49 18.15
C ASN A 140 -5.29 10.78 17.57
N PHE A 141 -5.94 11.87 17.95
CA PHE A 141 -7.27 12.24 17.48
C PHE A 141 -7.19 13.03 16.17
N GLY A 142 -7.77 12.49 15.09
CA GLY A 142 -7.83 13.20 13.80
C GLY A 142 -6.46 13.61 13.25
N SER A 143 -5.45 12.78 13.48
CA SER A 143 -4.07 13.08 13.11
C SER A 143 -3.91 13.18 11.59
N ILE A 144 -3.11 14.16 11.16
CA ILE A 144 -2.65 14.30 9.77
C ILE A 144 -1.52 13.29 9.48
N LEU A 145 -0.90 12.74 10.52
CA LEU A 145 0.19 11.78 10.38
C LEU A 145 -0.33 10.43 9.91
N GLU A 146 0.39 9.83 8.97
CA GLU A 146 0.09 8.50 8.49
C GLU A 146 0.07 7.43 9.61
N THR A 147 -0.75 6.41 9.41
CA THR A 147 -0.95 5.31 10.36
C THR A 147 0.37 4.64 10.77
N HIS A 148 1.28 4.44 9.81
CA HIS A 148 2.54 3.76 10.05
C HIS A 148 3.48 4.60 10.96
N ILE A 149 3.46 5.93 10.81
CA ILE A 149 4.18 6.89 11.65
C ILE A 149 3.63 6.88 13.08
N LEU A 150 2.30 6.88 13.24
CA LEU A 150 1.66 6.83 14.55
C LEU A 150 1.96 5.53 15.30
N ILE A 151 2.02 4.40 14.60
CA ILE A 151 2.48 3.12 15.17
C ILE A 151 3.93 3.24 15.65
N ALA A 152 4.82 3.84 14.85
CA ALA A 152 6.23 4.03 15.23
C ALA A 152 6.36 4.92 16.48
N TYR A 153 5.62 6.03 16.55
CA TYR A 153 5.58 6.88 17.75
C TYR A 153 5.11 6.12 18.98
N PHE A 154 4.02 5.35 18.86
CA PHE A 154 3.55 4.51 19.95
C PHE A 154 4.66 3.56 20.42
N ILE A 155 5.33 2.86 19.51
CA ILE A 155 6.39 1.90 19.84
C ILE A 155 7.54 2.60 20.59
N VAL A 156 8.00 3.74 20.10
CA VAL A 156 9.12 4.49 20.69
C VAL A 156 8.76 5.03 22.06
N ILE A 157 7.61 5.72 22.19
CA ILE A 157 7.16 6.35 23.44
C ILE A 157 6.87 5.28 24.50
N ALA A 158 6.13 4.22 24.14
CA ALA A 158 5.83 3.11 25.05
C ALA A 158 7.11 2.42 25.54
N SER A 159 8.09 2.26 24.65
CA SER A 159 9.38 1.66 25.00
C SER A 159 10.16 2.55 25.96
N LEU A 160 10.25 3.85 25.70
CA LEU A 160 10.97 4.80 26.54
C LEU A 160 10.38 4.87 27.95
N ILE A 161 9.05 5.01 28.05
CA ILE A 161 8.34 5.11 29.33
C ILE A 161 8.44 3.81 30.13
N GLY A 162 8.40 2.65 29.45
CA GLY A 162 8.47 1.35 30.11
C GLY A 162 9.88 0.89 30.51
N THR A 163 10.93 1.47 29.92
CA THR A 163 12.32 1.01 30.11
C THR A 163 12.83 1.07 31.55
N PRO A 164 12.58 2.11 32.36
CA PRO A 164 13.11 2.21 33.73
C PRO A 164 12.74 1.03 34.65
N SER A 165 11.53 0.47 34.49
CA SER A 165 11.08 -0.71 35.27
C SER A 165 11.93 -1.96 34.96
N ILE A 166 12.28 -2.16 33.68
CA ILE A 166 13.16 -3.25 33.26
C ILE A 166 14.58 -3.01 33.74
N VAL A 167 15.10 -1.77 33.63
CA VAL A 167 16.42 -1.39 34.16
C VAL A 167 16.52 -1.76 35.64
N SER A 168 15.53 -1.37 36.46
CA SER A 168 15.53 -1.69 37.89
C SER A 168 15.53 -3.20 38.14
N SER A 169 14.66 -3.94 37.44
CA SER A 169 14.54 -5.39 37.59
C SER A 169 15.82 -6.14 37.20
N VAL A 170 16.44 -5.77 36.06
CA VAL A 170 17.70 -6.38 35.60
C VAL A 170 18.86 -5.95 36.50
N ARG A 171 18.89 -4.70 36.96
CA ARG A 171 19.91 -4.19 37.88
C ARG A 171 19.92 -4.96 39.18
N GLN A 172 18.76 -5.17 39.80
CA GLN A 172 18.64 -5.93 41.06
C GLN A 172 19.16 -7.37 40.89
N LYS A 173 18.75 -8.07 39.82
CA LYS A 173 19.23 -9.42 39.52
C LYS A 173 20.72 -9.45 39.21
N THR A 174 21.22 -8.46 38.48
CA THR A 174 22.64 -8.34 38.16
C THR A 174 23.46 -8.13 39.43
N ALA A 175 23.04 -7.23 40.32
CA ALA A 175 23.71 -6.96 41.58
C ALA A 175 23.77 -8.21 42.50
N GLU A 176 22.74 -9.06 42.47
CA GLU A 176 22.75 -10.35 43.17
C GLU A 176 23.79 -11.31 42.57
N ILE A 177 23.80 -11.48 41.24
CA ILE A 177 24.71 -12.39 40.54
C ILE A 177 26.16 -11.90 40.66
N TYR A 178 26.37 -10.58 40.61
CA TYR A 178 27.70 -9.96 40.67
C TYR A 178 28.43 -10.19 41.99
N LYS A 179 27.68 -10.49 43.06
CA LYS A 179 28.20 -10.84 44.40
C LYS A 179 28.53 -12.33 44.56
N ARG A 180 28.26 -13.19 43.57
CA ARG A 180 28.50 -14.64 43.67
C ARG A 180 29.99 -15.00 43.52
N ASP A 181 30.41 -16.06 44.21
CA ASP A 181 31.82 -16.48 44.31
C ASP A 181 32.52 -16.69 42.96
N PHE A 182 31.83 -17.24 41.95
CA PHE A 182 32.41 -17.45 40.62
C PHE A 182 32.71 -16.13 39.90
N VAL A 183 31.92 -15.08 40.14
CA VAL A 183 32.15 -13.74 39.59
C VAL A 183 33.32 -13.09 40.32
N LEU A 184 33.39 -13.21 41.65
CA LEU A 184 34.50 -12.72 42.46
C LEU A 184 35.83 -13.40 42.08
N ALA A 185 35.83 -14.73 41.88
CA ALA A 185 37.00 -15.47 41.40
C ALA A 185 37.43 -15.01 40.00
N SER A 186 36.49 -14.71 39.11
CA SER A 186 36.83 -14.16 37.80
C SER A 186 37.42 -12.75 37.88
N MET A 187 37.01 -11.94 38.88
CA MET A 187 37.57 -10.60 39.12
C MET A 187 39.00 -10.68 39.64
N THR A 188 39.30 -11.59 40.57
CA THR A 188 40.65 -11.76 41.11
C THR A 188 41.64 -12.24 40.04
N LEU A 189 41.16 -12.96 39.03
CA LEU A 189 41.92 -13.34 37.82
C LEU A 189 42.09 -12.20 36.80
N GLY A 190 41.68 -10.96 37.11
CA GLY A 190 41.90 -9.79 36.26
C GLY A 190 40.89 -9.61 35.11
N ALA A 191 39.71 -10.25 35.17
CA ALA A 191 38.71 -10.06 34.12
C ALA A 191 38.14 -8.62 34.12
N LYS A 192 38.18 -7.98 32.94
CA LYS A 192 37.57 -6.65 32.72
C LYS A 192 36.04 -6.71 32.84
N ARG A 193 35.40 -5.58 33.22
CA ARG A 193 33.94 -5.47 33.45
C ARG A 193 33.09 -6.01 32.29
N TRP A 194 33.42 -5.66 31.05
CA TRP A 194 32.70 -6.17 29.87
C TRP A 194 32.74 -7.70 29.75
N ARG A 195 33.91 -8.31 30.01
CA ARG A 195 34.07 -9.77 30.02
C ARG A 195 33.25 -10.41 31.14
N LEU A 196 33.22 -9.80 32.32
CA LEU A 196 32.40 -10.28 33.44
C LEU A 196 30.91 -10.27 33.08
N LEU A 197 30.43 -9.17 32.48
CA LEU A 197 29.03 -9.04 32.08
C LEU A 197 28.61 -10.10 31.08
N TRP A 198 29.27 -10.19 29.92
CA TRP A 198 28.82 -11.06 28.84
C TRP A 198 29.16 -12.55 29.04
N ARG A 199 30.24 -12.86 29.75
CA ARG A 199 30.68 -14.25 29.94
C ARG A 199 30.15 -14.87 31.24
N ASN A 200 29.93 -14.07 32.28
CA ASN A 200 29.56 -14.60 33.60
C ASN A 200 28.12 -14.21 33.99
N VAL A 201 27.71 -12.94 33.82
CA VAL A 201 26.41 -12.44 34.28
C VAL A 201 25.28 -12.72 33.29
N PHE A 202 25.41 -12.29 32.03
CA PHE A 202 24.37 -12.42 31.01
C PHE A 202 23.88 -13.88 30.80
N PRO A 203 24.77 -14.90 30.76
CA PRO A 203 24.33 -16.29 30.60
C PRO A 203 23.48 -16.81 31.77
N GLN A 204 23.60 -16.21 32.95
CA GLN A 204 22.77 -16.52 34.13
C GLN A 204 21.43 -15.77 34.08
N LEU A 205 21.40 -14.59 33.47
CA LEU A 205 20.20 -13.78 33.34
C LEU A 205 19.26 -14.27 32.24
N LYS A 206 19.76 -14.95 31.20
CA LYS A 206 18.99 -15.36 30.00
C LYS A 206 17.60 -15.94 30.30
N GLU A 207 17.48 -16.77 31.34
CA GLU A 207 16.21 -17.45 31.69
C GLU A 207 15.25 -16.48 32.36
N SER A 208 15.78 -15.61 33.23
CA SER A 208 15.02 -14.50 33.81
C SER A 208 14.57 -13.50 32.77
N LEU A 209 15.45 -13.16 31.82
CA LEU A 209 15.14 -12.24 30.72
C LEU A 209 14.05 -12.79 29.81
N LEU A 210 14.07 -14.10 29.52
CA LEU A 210 13.03 -14.74 28.72
C LEU A 210 11.66 -14.67 29.40
N VAL A 211 11.58 -14.94 30.71
CA VAL A 211 10.33 -14.79 31.47
C VAL A 211 9.87 -13.32 31.54
N MET A 212 10.80 -12.39 31.72
CA MET A 212 10.50 -10.96 31.71
C MET A 212 9.98 -10.51 30.35
N PHE A 213 10.58 -10.96 29.26
CA PHE A 213 10.13 -10.65 27.90
C PHE A 213 8.68 -11.09 27.66
N THR A 214 8.30 -12.30 28.05
CA THR A 214 6.91 -12.75 27.87
C THR A 214 5.93 -12.04 28.80
N MET A 215 6.35 -11.68 30.03
CA MET A 215 5.56 -10.80 30.90
C MET A 215 5.33 -9.43 30.27
N GLU A 216 6.34 -8.88 29.60
CA GLU A 216 6.24 -7.56 28.96
C GLU A 216 5.28 -7.56 27.78
N ILE A 217 5.21 -8.64 26.99
CA ILE A 217 4.19 -8.75 25.94
C ILE A 217 2.78 -8.65 26.54
N VAL A 218 2.51 -9.39 27.62
CA VAL A 218 1.22 -9.35 28.34
C VAL A 218 0.94 -7.94 28.86
N TYR A 219 1.95 -7.30 29.45
CA TYR A 219 1.84 -5.95 29.99
C TYR A 219 1.51 -4.92 28.91
N VAL A 220 2.17 -4.98 27.75
CA VAL A 220 1.93 -4.05 26.63
C VAL A 220 0.51 -4.23 26.08
N ILE A 221 0.05 -5.46 25.86
CA ILE A 221 -1.34 -5.74 25.42
C ILE A 221 -2.35 -5.16 26.42
N THR A 222 -2.04 -5.26 27.72
CA THR A 222 -2.91 -4.71 28.78
C THR A 222 -2.96 -3.17 28.72
N ILE A 223 -1.82 -2.50 28.51
CA ILE A 223 -1.77 -1.05 28.34
C ILE A 223 -2.55 -0.60 27.11
N MET A 224 -2.44 -1.32 25.99
CA MET A 224 -3.21 -1.03 24.78
C MET A 224 -4.72 -1.08 25.06
N GLY A 225 -5.18 -2.08 25.83
CA GLY A 225 -6.56 -2.15 26.30
C GLY A 225 -6.96 -0.97 27.19
N GLN A 226 -6.09 -0.55 28.11
CA GLN A 226 -6.34 0.62 28.98
C GLN A 226 -6.44 1.92 28.19
N LEU A 227 -5.60 2.11 27.17
CA LEU A 227 -5.64 3.28 26.29
C LEU A 227 -6.89 3.28 25.41
N ALA A 228 -7.30 2.12 24.89
CA ALA A 228 -8.51 1.99 24.09
C ALA A 228 -9.78 2.36 24.89
N LEU A 229 -9.80 2.10 26.20
CA LEU A 229 -10.88 2.58 27.08
C LEU A 229 -10.94 4.11 27.18
N LEU A 230 -9.81 4.79 26.96
CA LEU A 230 -9.69 6.25 26.92
C LEU A 230 -9.76 6.82 25.49
N ASN A 231 -10.27 6.04 24.52
CA ASN A 231 -10.36 6.42 23.10
C ASN A 231 -9.00 6.72 22.45
N ILE A 232 -7.90 6.17 22.97
CA ILE A 232 -6.60 6.25 22.32
C ILE A 232 -6.31 4.89 21.68
N PHE A 233 -6.41 4.84 20.36
CA PHE A 233 -6.15 3.65 19.57
C PHE A 233 -4.77 3.68 18.92
N ILE A 234 -4.28 2.50 18.58
CA ILE A 234 -2.94 2.36 18.01
C ILE A 234 -3.02 2.64 16.51
N GLY A 235 -2.13 3.51 16.02
CA GLY A 235 -2.15 3.96 14.63
C GLY A 235 -3.18 5.05 14.32
N GLY A 236 -3.85 5.60 15.34
CA GLY A 236 -4.74 6.75 15.21
C GLY A 236 -6.19 6.46 15.58
N THR A 237 -6.87 7.50 16.02
CA THR A 237 -8.29 7.49 16.37
C THR A 237 -9.05 8.41 15.43
N ILE A 238 -9.96 7.81 14.65
CA ILE A 238 -10.90 8.55 13.82
C ILE A 238 -12.05 8.99 14.73
N VAL A 239 -12.30 10.30 14.75
CA VAL A 239 -13.45 10.88 15.45
C VAL A 239 -14.46 11.29 14.40
N ARG A 240 -15.65 10.70 14.44
CA ARG A 240 -16.80 11.20 13.67
C ARG A 240 -17.62 12.04 14.63
N ASN A 241 -17.94 13.28 14.27
CA ASN A 241 -18.58 14.24 15.18
C ASN A 241 -20.13 14.20 15.14
N ASP A 242 -20.73 13.38 14.27
CA ASP A 242 -22.18 13.25 14.17
C ASP A 242 -22.61 11.80 13.87
N PRO A 243 -23.00 11.01 14.91
CA PRO A 243 -22.77 11.24 16.34
C PRO A 243 -21.29 11.06 16.73
N VAL A 244 -20.87 11.58 17.90
CA VAL A 244 -19.49 11.45 18.41
C VAL A 244 -19.13 9.98 18.64
N ILE A 245 -18.39 9.37 17.71
CA ILE A 245 -17.88 8.00 17.80
C ILE A 245 -16.38 7.97 17.54
N TYR A 246 -15.70 7.06 18.24
CA TYR A 246 -14.26 6.85 18.13
C TYR A 246 -14.00 5.50 17.47
N LEU A 247 -13.31 5.51 16.34
CA LEU A 247 -12.99 4.30 15.58
C LEU A 247 -11.48 4.11 15.51
N SER A 248 -11.03 2.86 15.67
CA SER A 248 -9.62 2.51 15.44
C SER A 248 -9.35 2.43 13.94
N VAL A 249 -8.21 3.01 13.53
CA VAL A 249 -7.69 2.89 12.15
C VAL A 249 -7.14 1.48 11.90
N THR A 250 -6.28 0.98 12.81
CA THR A 250 -5.60 -0.30 12.62
C THR A 250 -6.46 -1.52 12.93
N LYS A 251 -7.66 -1.29 13.49
CA LYS A 251 -8.59 -2.34 13.96
C LYS A 251 -7.92 -3.31 14.94
N GLU A 252 -6.91 -2.88 15.69
CA GLU A 252 -6.26 -3.72 16.68
C GLU A 252 -7.28 -4.22 17.72
N LEU A 253 -7.08 -5.41 18.30
CA LEU A 253 -8.07 -6.03 19.18
C LEU A 253 -8.53 -5.13 20.33
N SER A 254 -7.61 -4.39 20.96
CA SER A 254 -7.96 -3.42 22.00
C SER A 254 -8.81 -2.28 21.45
N GLY A 255 -8.50 -1.78 20.26
CA GLY A 255 -9.26 -0.73 19.58
C GLY A 255 -10.67 -1.18 19.22
N LEU A 256 -10.82 -2.41 18.69
CA LEU A 256 -12.13 -3.02 18.44
C LEU A 256 -12.99 -3.13 19.71
N VAL A 257 -12.38 -3.51 20.84
CA VAL A 257 -13.06 -3.53 22.14
C VAL A 257 -13.43 -2.13 22.61
N GLY A 258 -12.52 -1.15 22.47
CA GLY A 258 -12.75 0.24 22.87
C GLY A 258 -13.89 0.90 22.10
N GLN A 259 -13.89 0.79 20.76
CA GLN A 259 -14.93 1.38 19.90
C GLN A 259 -16.31 0.71 20.09
N ALA A 260 -16.35 -0.58 20.44
CA ALA A 260 -17.58 -1.34 20.63
C ALA A 260 -18.21 -1.17 22.03
N ARG A 261 -17.63 -0.37 22.93
CA ARG A 261 -18.08 -0.26 24.34
C ARG A 261 -19.55 0.17 24.48
N GLU A 262 -20.06 0.97 23.56
CA GLU A 262 -21.43 1.46 23.58
C GLU A 262 -22.45 0.36 23.23
N ASN A 263 -22.01 -0.74 22.63
CA ASN A 263 -22.87 -1.86 22.26
C ASN A 263 -23.28 -2.75 23.45
N LEU A 264 -22.86 -2.44 24.69
CA LEU A 264 -23.23 -3.16 25.90
C LEU A 264 -24.75 -3.28 26.12
N MET A 265 -25.50 -2.24 25.74
CA MET A 265 -26.95 -2.19 25.91
C MET A 265 -27.74 -2.74 24.70
N GLY A 266 -27.07 -2.95 23.56
CA GLY A 266 -27.69 -3.35 22.29
C GLY A 266 -27.11 -4.67 21.75
N ASN A 267 -26.54 -4.61 20.54
CA ASN A 267 -25.88 -5.75 19.90
C ASN A 267 -24.57 -6.16 20.62
N GLN A 268 -24.71 -6.85 21.75
CA GLN A 268 -23.62 -7.19 22.67
C GLN A 268 -22.48 -7.99 22.02
N TYR A 269 -22.78 -8.79 21.00
CA TYR A 269 -21.78 -9.61 20.31
C TYR A 269 -20.69 -8.76 19.64
N ILE A 270 -21.01 -7.54 19.17
CA ILE A 270 -20.04 -6.61 18.56
C ILE A 270 -18.89 -6.30 19.53
N LEU A 271 -19.17 -6.25 20.84
CA LEU A 271 -18.16 -6.09 21.89
C LEU A 271 -17.60 -7.44 22.37
N MET A 272 -18.48 -8.42 22.63
CA MET A 272 -18.08 -9.68 23.26
C MET A 272 -17.10 -10.48 22.39
N VAL A 273 -17.30 -10.50 21.08
CA VAL A 273 -16.48 -11.25 20.13
C VAL A 273 -15.01 -10.78 20.15
N PRO A 274 -14.68 -9.50 19.88
CA PRO A 274 -13.29 -9.03 19.99
C PRO A 274 -12.73 -9.11 21.42
N LEU A 275 -13.57 -8.91 22.44
CA LEU A 275 -13.16 -9.01 23.85
C LEU A 275 -12.70 -10.43 24.22
N ILE A 276 -13.44 -11.46 23.81
CA ILE A 276 -13.09 -12.85 24.05
C ILE A 276 -11.75 -13.19 23.38
N ILE A 277 -11.53 -12.73 22.14
CA ILE A 277 -10.27 -12.96 21.43
C ILE A 277 -9.09 -12.24 22.10
N LEU A 278 -9.28 -10.99 22.56
CA LEU A 278 -8.28 -10.26 23.34
C LEU A 278 -7.92 -10.99 24.64
N LEU A 279 -8.91 -11.54 25.35
CA LEU A 279 -8.71 -12.32 26.57
C LEU A 279 -7.96 -13.63 26.27
N ILE A 280 -8.34 -14.38 25.24
CA ILE A 280 -7.65 -15.61 24.81
C ILE A 280 -6.19 -15.33 24.48
N THR A 281 -5.93 -14.22 23.77
CA THR A 281 -4.58 -13.79 23.41
C THR A 281 -3.75 -13.50 24.65
N THR A 282 -4.29 -12.72 25.59
CA THR A 282 -3.62 -12.35 26.84
C THR A 282 -3.37 -13.57 27.74
N ILE A 283 -4.36 -14.46 27.88
CA ILE A 283 -4.25 -15.71 28.64
C ILE A 283 -3.19 -16.62 28.03
N SER A 284 -3.08 -16.67 26.69
CA SER A 284 -2.09 -17.49 26.00
C SER A 284 -0.65 -17.11 26.38
N PHE A 285 -0.31 -15.82 26.30
CA PHE A 285 1.00 -15.33 26.71
C PHE A 285 1.22 -15.43 28.23
N SER A 286 0.17 -15.25 29.04
CA SER A 286 0.24 -15.43 30.50
C SER A 286 0.53 -16.89 30.90
N LEU A 287 -0.14 -17.86 30.27
CA LEU A 287 0.12 -19.29 30.46
C LEU A 287 1.53 -19.67 30.04
N LEU A 288 2.00 -19.16 28.90
CA LEU A 288 3.38 -19.36 28.45
C LEU A 288 4.37 -18.85 29.49
N THR A 289 4.13 -17.66 30.03
CA THR A 289 4.97 -17.04 31.06
C THR A 289 4.99 -17.84 32.36
N ALA A 290 3.82 -18.24 32.88
CA ALA A 290 3.70 -19.08 34.06
C ALA A 290 4.40 -20.43 33.85
N GLY A 291 4.24 -21.02 32.66
CA GLY A 291 4.90 -22.24 32.24
C GLY A 291 6.43 -22.11 32.23
N LEU A 292 6.97 -21.06 31.64
CA LEU A 292 8.41 -20.80 31.60
C LEU A 292 8.97 -20.60 33.01
N LYS A 293 8.30 -19.79 33.84
CA LYS A 293 8.67 -19.56 35.24
C LYS A 293 8.73 -20.88 36.03
N ASN A 294 7.68 -21.69 35.94
CA ASN A 294 7.63 -22.99 36.62
C ASN A 294 8.73 -23.96 36.15
N LYS A 295 9.03 -23.96 34.85
CA LYS A 295 10.10 -24.78 34.27
C LYS A 295 11.46 -24.38 34.86
N PHE A 296 11.81 -23.09 34.78
CA PHE A 296 13.10 -22.62 35.27
C PHE A 296 13.23 -22.80 36.78
N GLN A 297 12.19 -22.51 37.57
CA GLN A 297 12.19 -22.77 39.01
C GLN A 297 12.41 -24.25 39.34
N THR A 298 11.80 -25.17 38.58
CA THR A 298 12.01 -26.61 38.75
C THR A 298 13.45 -27.02 38.44
N ASP A 299 14.08 -26.42 37.43
CA ASP A 299 15.47 -26.70 37.07
C ASP A 299 16.45 -26.22 38.16
N TYR A 300 16.19 -25.08 38.81
CA TYR A 300 17.00 -24.58 39.93
C TYR A 300 16.74 -25.28 41.27
N ALA A 301 15.50 -25.74 41.52
CA ALA A 301 15.16 -26.53 42.71
C ALA A 301 15.87 -27.91 42.75
N ARG A 302 16.48 -28.34 41.64
CA ARG A 302 17.26 -29.58 41.52
C ARG A 302 18.69 -29.48 42.03
N MET A 303 19.06 -28.46 42.80
CA MET A 303 20.36 -28.45 43.48
C MET A 303 20.41 -29.47 44.64
N PRO A 304 21.52 -30.23 44.79
CA PRO A 304 21.44 -31.61 45.31
C PRO A 304 21.67 -31.80 46.82
N TRP A 305 21.91 -30.76 47.62
CA TRP A 305 22.50 -30.94 48.97
C TRP A 305 21.58 -30.66 50.17
N ILE A 306 20.31 -30.31 49.97
CA ILE A 306 19.33 -30.36 51.08
C ILE A 306 18.58 -31.67 50.96
N LYS A 307 18.87 -32.62 51.88
CA LYS A 307 18.12 -33.87 52.03
C LYS A 307 16.69 -33.55 52.47
N THR A 308 15.82 -33.16 51.54
CA THR A 308 14.37 -33.03 51.77
C THR A 308 13.68 -34.39 51.73
N GLY A 309 14.29 -35.49 52.19
CA GLY A 309 13.69 -36.84 52.21
C GLY A 309 13.24 -37.43 50.85
N ILE A 310 13.23 -36.63 49.78
CA ILE A 310 12.77 -36.97 48.45
C ILE A 310 14.00 -37.39 47.67
N LYS A 311 14.18 -38.70 47.45
CA LYS A 311 15.23 -39.20 46.55
C LYS A 311 14.95 -38.66 45.14
N PRO A 312 15.83 -37.84 44.53
CA PRO A 312 15.66 -37.45 43.15
C PRO A 312 15.77 -38.70 42.25
N LYS A 313 14.69 -39.06 41.56
CA LYS A 313 14.65 -40.20 40.61
C LYS A 313 15.31 -39.91 39.26
N GLY A 314 15.92 -38.74 39.07
CA GLY A 314 16.71 -38.43 37.88
C GLY A 314 18.19 -38.65 38.16
N ARG A 315 18.85 -39.55 37.42
CA ARG A 315 20.32 -39.60 37.40
C ARG A 315 20.83 -38.24 36.92
N PRO A 316 21.67 -37.52 37.68
CA PRO A 316 22.30 -36.31 37.19
C PRO A 316 23.22 -36.68 36.02
N THR A 317 22.83 -36.35 34.80
CA THR A 317 23.73 -36.45 33.65
C THR A 317 24.77 -35.34 33.78
N ARG A 318 25.96 -35.68 34.26
CA ARG A 318 27.13 -34.80 34.23
C ARG A 318 27.31 -34.34 32.77
N LYS A 319 27.26 -33.03 32.51
CA LYS A 319 27.63 -32.46 31.19
C LYS A 319 29.08 -32.89 30.92
N ARG A 320 29.30 -33.88 30.05
CA ARG A 320 30.63 -34.21 29.52
C ARG A 320 31.00 -33.08 28.55
N LEU A 321 31.92 -32.21 28.95
CA LEU A 321 32.56 -31.27 28.03
C LEU A 321 33.34 -32.09 27.00
N GLY A 322 32.92 -32.06 25.72
CA GLY A 322 33.64 -32.70 24.60
C GLY A 322 32.78 -33.57 23.67
N GLU A 323 31.62 -34.07 24.10
CA GLU A 323 30.72 -34.80 23.20
C GLU A 323 29.82 -33.82 22.43
N LYS A 324 30.05 -33.67 21.11
CA LYS A 324 29.10 -33.03 20.19
C LYS A 324 27.84 -33.90 20.11
N ARG A 325 26.89 -33.71 21.03
CA ARG A 325 25.56 -34.31 20.89
C ARG A 325 24.83 -33.61 19.76
N PHE A 326 24.64 -34.34 18.66
CA PHE A 326 23.65 -33.99 17.65
C PHE A 326 22.28 -33.89 18.34
N LEU A 327 21.67 -32.70 18.21
CA LEU A 327 20.36 -32.25 18.71
C LEU A 327 19.49 -33.27 19.47
N ASN A 328 19.50 -33.21 20.81
CA ASN A 328 18.41 -33.79 21.62
C ASN A 328 17.14 -32.93 21.48
N PHE A 329 16.21 -33.36 20.63
CA PHE A 329 14.90 -32.76 20.41
C PHE A 329 13.94 -33.12 21.56
N SER A 330 13.84 -32.25 22.56
CA SER A 330 12.75 -32.29 23.54
C SER A 330 11.57 -31.49 23.03
N LEU A 331 10.33 -31.94 23.27
CA LEU A 331 9.08 -31.34 22.77
C LEU A 331 9.01 -29.80 22.91
N HIS A 332 9.47 -29.26 24.05
CA HIS A 332 9.49 -27.81 24.28
C HIS A 332 10.53 -27.03 23.45
N LYS A 333 11.62 -27.68 23.00
CA LYS A 333 12.59 -27.06 22.07
C LYS A 333 12.03 -27.01 20.66
N VAL A 334 11.30 -28.04 20.25
CA VAL A 334 10.57 -28.07 18.97
C VAL A 334 9.51 -26.96 18.96
N GLY A 335 8.71 -26.86 20.03
CA GLY A 335 7.73 -25.77 20.16
C GLY A 335 8.36 -24.37 20.08
N PHE A 336 9.50 -24.16 20.73
CA PHE A 336 10.22 -22.87 20.65
C PHE A 336 10.80 -22.59 19.24
N ALA A 337 11.27 -23.62 18.54
CA ALA A 337 11.74 -23.48 17.17
C ALA A 337 10.60 -23.11 16.21
N ILE A 338 9.41 -23.70 16.39
CA ILE A 338 8.22 -23.35 15.61
C ILE A 338 7.81 -21.89 15.87
N LEU A 339 7.78 -21.45 17.12
CA LEU A 339 7.48 -20.05 17.46
C LEU A 339 8.46 -19.08 16.78
N LEU A 340 9.75 -19.40 16.80
CA LEU A 340 10.79 -18.55 16.19
C LEU A 340 10.69 -18.55 14.66
N LEU A 341 10.37 -19.70 14.06
CA LEU A 341 10.17 -19.82 12.62
C LEU A 341 8.92 -19.05 12.16
N LEU A 342 7.81 -19.13 12.89
CA LEU A 342 6.60 -18.33 12.60
C LEU A 342 6.87 -16.83 12.72
N PHE A 343 7.69 -16.41 13.70
CA PHE A 343 8.09 -15.01 13.83
C PHE A 343 8.92 -14.54 12.62
N VAL A 344 9.91 -15.32 12.19
CA VAL A 344 10.74 -14.97 11.02
C VAL A 344 9.91 -14.99 9.72
N LEU A 345 9.09 -16.03 9.51
CA LEU A 345 8.19 -16.10 8.36
C LEU A 345 7.19 -14.95 8.35
N GLY A 346 6.68 -14.55 9.51
CA GLY A 346 5.81 -13.38 9.63
C GLY A 346 6.48 -12.08 9.21
N GLY A 347 7.73 -11.85 9.62
CA GLY A 347 8.49 -10.69 9.19
C GLY A 347 8.75 -10.67 7.68
N ILE A 348 9.10 -11.82 7.09
CA ILE A 348 9.31 -11.95 5.64
C ILE A 348 8.01 -11.74 4.87
N PHE A 349 6.91 -12.31 5.37
CA PHE A 349 5.60 -12.22 4.74
C PHE A 349 5.04 -10.80 4.72
N VAL A 350 5.18 -10.05 5.82
CA VAL A 350 4.78 -8.64 5.86
C VAL A 350 5.59 -7.82 4.85
N ASN A 351 6.89 -8.10 4.71
CA ASN A 351 7.75 -7.41 3.75
C ASN A 351 7.47 -7.78 2.28
N GLN A 352 6.94 -8.98 2.01
CA GLN A 352 6.63 -9.41 0.64
C GLN A 352 5.21 -9.08 0.17
N TYR A 353 4.25 -8.91 1.09
CA TYR A 353 2.83 -8.80 0.74
C TYR A 353 2.18 -7.46 1.07
N SER A 354 2.91 -6.51 1.66
CA SER A 354 2.42 -5.13 1.88
C SER A 354 1.96 -4.47 0.57
N ASP A 355 2.66 -4.76 -0.55
CA ASP A 355 2.50 -3.95 -1.76
C ASP A 355 1.83 -4.71 -2.93
N SER A 356 1.63 -6.02 -2.80
CA SER A 356 1.26 -6.92 -3.92
C SER A 356 -0.24 -7.04 -4.25
N LYS A 357 -1.13 -6.27 -3.59
CA LYS A 357 -2.60 -6.45 -3.72
C LYS A 357 -3.39 -5.14 -3.84
N ILE A 358 -2.76 -4.07 -4.29
CA ILE A 358 -3.43 -2.80 -4.54
C ILE A 358 -3.37 -2.60 -6.06
N GLY A 359 -4.52 -2.40 -6.71
CA GLY A 359 -4.64 -2.33 -8.18
C GLY A 359 -5.32 -3.55 -8.80
N VAL A 360 -5.73 -3.39 -10.06
CA VAL A 360 -6.29 -4.47 -10.89
C VAL A 360 -5.19 -5.48 -11.22
N THR A 361 -5.49 -6.77 -11.04
CA THR A 361 -4.56 -7.84 -11.43
C THR A 361 -4.91 -8.33 -12.84
N ASN A 362 -4.03 -8.03 -13.80
CA ASN A 362 -4.08 -8.64 -15.13
C ASN A 362 -3.40 -10.00 -15.12
N GLU A 363 -3.86 -10.92 -15.97
CA GLU A 363 -3.35 -12.30 -16.05
C GLU A 363 -2.39 -12.47 -17.25
N ASN A 364 -1.91 -11.36 -17.80
CA ASN A 364 -0.89 -11.31 -18.84
C ASN A 364 0.01 -10.09 -18.70
N LYS A 365 1.21 -10.18 -19.29
CA LYS A 365 2.16 -9.08 -19.42
C LYS A 365 2.77 -9.07 -20.83
N GLY A 366 3.08 -7.90 -21.36
CA GLY A 366 3.86 -7.72 -22.59
C GLY A 366 4.99 -6.73 -22.34
N ASP A 367 6.21 -7.08 -22.74
CA ASP A 367 7.36 -6.15 -22.74
C ASP A 367 7.80 -5.92 -24.20
N TYR A 368 8.13 -4.69 -24.56
CA TYR A 368 8.29 -4.26 -25.95
C TYR A 368 9.73 -3.85 -26.27
N SER A 369 10.20 -4.24 -27.44
CA SER A 369 11.44 -3.76 -28.04
C SER A 369 11.15 -3.23 -29.45
N LEU A 370 11.38 -1.94 -29.67
CA LEU A 370 11.12 -1.25 -30.93
C LEU A 370 12.44 -0.82 -31.58
N GLU A 371 12.61 -1.16 -32.86
CA GLU A 371 13.68 -0.66 -33.72
C GLU A 371 13.04 0.20 -34.82
N LEU A 372 13.29 1.51 -34.79
CA LEU A 372 12.78 2.50 -35.72
C LEU A 372 13.88 2.90 -36.69
N SER A 373 13.64 2.82 -38.01
CA SER A 373 14.60 3.27 -39.02
C SER A 373 13.94 4.17 -40.05
N MET A 374 14.45 5.40 -40.20
CA MET A 374 13.93 6.41 -41.12
C MET A 374 14.53 6.22 -42.53
N GLU A 375 13.74 5.68 -43.47
CA GLU A 375 14.18 5.45 -44.85
C GLU A 375 14.23 6.74 -45.67
N SER A 376 13.24 7.62 -45.50
CA SER A 376 13.16 8.95 -46.14
C SER A 376 12.27 9.88 -45.31
N ALA A 377 12.19 11.16 -45.69
CA ALA A 377 11.26 12.09 -45.05
C ALA A 377 9.87 11.49 -45.00
N ASN A 378 9.35 11.28 -43.78
CA ASN A 378 8.05 10.69 -43.48
C ASN A 378 7.87 9.22 -43.86
N GLU A 379 8.93 8.42 -44.04
CA GLU A 379 8.82 6.96 -44.21
C GLU A 379 9.73 6.22 -43.22
N PHE A 380 9.11 5.36 -42.39
CA PHE A 380 9.78 4.57 -41.36
C PHE A 380 9.55 3.07 -41.59
N THR A 381 10.60 2.29 -41.37
CA THR A 381 10.50 0.85 -41.17
C THR A 381 10.61 0.56 -39.68
N VAL A 382 9.64 -0.19 -39.16
CA VAL A 382 9.58 -0.55 -37.75
C VAL A 382 9.67 -2.06 -37.61
N LYS A 383 10.56 -2.48 -36.72
CA LYS A 383 10.64 -3.84 -36.22
C LYS A 383 10.27 -3.81 -34.74
N GLU A 384 9.16 -4.44 -34.43
CA GLU A 384 8.61 -4.53 -33.08
C GLU A 384 8.72 -5.97 -32.60
N GLU A 385 9.30 -6.17 -31.43
CA GLU A 385 9.35 -7.45 -30.72
C GLU A 385 8.62 -7.31 -29.38
N VAL A 386 7.66 -8.20 -29.12
CA VAL A 386 6.85 -8.24 -27.92
C VAL A 386 7.07 -9.57 -27.20
N SER A 387 7.63 -9.51 -25.99
CA SER A 387 7.74 -10.65 -25.08
C SER A 387 6.45 -10.77 -24.27
N VAL A 388 5.56 -11.66 -24.71
CA VAL A 388 4.27 -11.91 -24.08
C VAL A 388 4.39 -12.99 -23.03
N LYS A 389 3.85 -12.77 -21.84
CA LYS A 389 3.79 -13.72 -20.75
C LYS A 389 2.34 -14.03 -20.36
N ASN A 390 2.01 -15.31 -20.27
CA ASN A 390 0.74 -15.80 -19.75
C ASN A 390 0.90 -16.09 -18.25
N GLU A 391 0.19 -15.33 -17.42
CA GLU A 391 0.13 -15.50 -15.97
C GLU A 391 -1.19 -16.14 -15.50
N SER A 392 -2.12 -16.40 -16.44
CA SER A 392 -3.38 -17.10 -16.19
C SER A 392 -3.19 -18.62 -16.09
N GLU A 393 -4.17 -19.32 -15.53
CA GLU A 393 -4.26 -20.78 -15.60
C GLU A 393 -4.82 -21.27 -16.96
N ASP A 394 -5.25 -20.34 -17.82
CA ASP A 394 -5.94 -20.63 -19.07
C ASP A 394 -4.98 -20.96 -20.21
N LYS A 395 -5.51 -21.78 -21.13
CA LYS A 395 -4.85 -22.12 -22.38
C LYS A 395 -5.35 -21.24 -23.51
N TRP A 396 -4.52 -20.31 -23.97
CA TRP A 396 -4.89 -19.40 -25.04
C TRP A 396 -4.89 -20.08 -26.41
N LYS A 397 -5.94 -19.85 -27.19
CA LYS A 397 -6.04 -20.34 -28.58
C LYS A 397 -5.51 -19.32 -29.58
N GLU A 398 -5.40 -18.07 -29.17
CA GLU A 398 -5.00 -16.94 -29.99
C GLU A 398 -4.35 -15.88 -29.09
N LEU A 399 -3.52 -15.03 -29.71
CA LEU A 399 -3.05 -13.77 -29.12
C LEU A 399 -3.80 -12.62 -29.80
N ILE A 400 -4.17 -11.61 -29.01
CA ILE A 400 -4.92 -10.45 -29.51
C ILE A 400 -4.05 -9.20 -29.33
N PHE A 401 -3.84 -8.50 -30.43
CA PHE A 401 -3.15 -7.21 -30.45
C PHE A 401 -4.06 -6.14 -31.04
N PHE A 402 -4.03 -4.96 -30.45
CA PHE A 402 -4.65 -3.76 -30.97
C PHE A 402 -3.65 -3.02 -31.85
N ALA A 403 -4.07 -2.67 -33.05
CA ALA A 403 -3.27 -1.88 -33.96
C ALA A 403 -3.70 -0.41 -33.88
N PRO A 404 -2.76 0.52 -33.96
CA PRO A 404 -3.10 1.94 -33.98
C PRO A 404 -3.88 2.33 -35.24
N ARG A 405 -4.57 3.47 -35.21
CA ARG A 405 -5.45 3.92 -36.30
C ARG A 405 -4.78 3.93 -37.68
N ASN A 406 -3.50 4.31 -37.74
CA ASN A 406 -2.72 4.32 -38.98
C ASN A 406 -2.33 2.91 -39.49
N LEU A 407 -2.37 1.89 -38.63
CA LEU A 407 -2.03 0.49 -38.94
C LEU A 407 -3.24 -0.46 -38.86
N ALA A 408 -4.42 0.01 -38.44
CA ALA A 408 -5.62 -0.78 -38.16
C ALA A 408 -5.93 -1.83 -39.24
N GLN A 409 -5.77 -1.47 -40.52
CA GLN A 409 -6.07 -2.34 -41.65
C GLN A 409 -4.84 -2.75 -42.49
N LEU A 410 -3.63 -2.54 -41.97
CA LEU A 410 -2.39 -2.84 -42.67
C LEU A 410 -2.18 -4.37 -42.80
N LYS A 411 -2.19 -4.89 -44.02
CA LYS A 411 -1.84 -6.30 -44.24
C LYS A 411 -0.34 -6.52 -44.10
N LEU A 412 0.07 -7.11 -42.99
CA LEU A 412 1.42 -7.58 -42.74
C LEU A 412 1.77 -8.79 -43.60
N ASN A 413 3.04 -8.89 -44.03
CA ASN A 413 3.51 -10.02 -44.83
C ASN A 413 3.68 -11.29 -43.97
N GLU A 414 4.14 -11.11 -42.73
CA GLU A 414 4.35 -12.17 -41.75
C GLU A 414 4.20 -11.62 -40.34
N ILE A 415 3.74 -12.48 -39.43
CA ILE A 415 3.78 -12.25 -37.98
C ILE A 415 4.51 -13.46 -37.39
N ILE A 416 5.69 -13.22 -36.84
CA ILE A 416 6.56 -14.30 -36.36
C ILE A 416 6.27 -14.49 -34.87
N VAL A 417 5.89 -15.70 -34.46
CA VAL A 417 5.72 -16.08 -33.06
C VAL A 417 6.64 -17.27 -32.77
N ASN A 418 7.52 -17.15 -31.77
CA ASN A 418 8.51 -18.18 -31.42
C ASN A 418 9.29 -18.69 -32.65
N GLN A 419 9.71 -17.77 -33.54
CA GLN A 419 10.44 -18.03 -34.78
C GLN A 419 9.65 -18.73 -35.91
N GLU A 420 8.33 -18.91 -35.79
CA GLU A 420 7.47 -19.42 -36.87
C GLU A 420 6.46 -18.35 -37.31
N ASN A 421 6.23 -18.23 -38.63
CA ASN A 421 5.18 -17.34 -39.16
C ASN A 421 3.79 -17.96 -38.90
N LEU A 422 2.91 -17.22 -38.23
CA LEU A 422 1.56 -17.68 -37.88
C LEU A 422 0.46 -16.98 -38.69
N PRO A 423 -0.65 -17.66 -38.99
CA PRO A 423 -1.81 -17.04 -39.60
C PRO A 423 -2.51 -16.10 -38.62
N TYR A 424 -3.05 -15.01 -39.16
CA TYR A 424 -3.80 -14.02 -38.39
C TYR A 424 -5.05 -13.55 -39.14
N GLU A 425 -6.01 -13.02 -38.39
CA GLU A 425 -7.23 -12.38 -38.90
C GLU A 425 -7.27 -10.93 -38.39
N ILE A 426 -7.67 -10.00 -39.26
CA ILE A 426 -7.87 -8.59 -38.88
C ILE A 426 -9.38 -8.36 -38.81
N LYS A 427 -9.85 -7.77 -37.72
CA LYS A 427 -11.21 -7.24 -37.60
C LYS A 427 -11.13 -5.82 -37.05
N ASP A 428 -11.53 -4.86 -37.88
CA ASP A 428 -11.41 -3.43 -37.61
C ASP A 428 -9.95 -3.01 -37.35
N ASP A 429 -9.58 -2.76 -36.10
CA ASP A 429 -8.24 -2.42 -35.60
C ASP A 429 -7.60 -3.55 -34.78
N VAL A 430 -8.19 -4.75 -34.76
CA VAL A 430 -7.76 -5.88 -33.92
C VAL A 430 -7.16 -7.00 -34.74
N TYR A 431 -6.00 -7.49 -34.30
CA TYR A 431 -5.24 -8.58 -34.90
C TYR A 431 -5.34 -9.83 -34.02
N TYR A 432 -5.97 -10.87 -34.57
CA TYR A 432 -6.15 -12.17 -33.95
C TYR A 432 -5.13 -13.15 -34.51
N ILE A 433 -4.11 -13.52 -33.73
CA ILE A 433 -3.04 -14.43 -34.15
C ILE A 433 -3.34 -15.84 -33.63
N ALA A 434 -3.61 -16.79 -34.52
CA ALA A 434 -4.05 -18.13 -34.13
C ALA A 434 -2.88 -19.01 -33.64
N LEU A 435 -2.93 -19.46 -32.38
CA LEU A 435 -1.89 -20.29 -31.77
C LEU A 435 -2.07 -21.79 -32.09
N PRO A 436 -1.03 -22.47 -32.61
CA PRO A 436 -1.03 -23.92 -32.78
C PRO A 436 -1.24 -24.66 -31.46
N LYS A 437 -1.91 -25.83 -31.49
CA LYS A 437 -2.21 -26.65 -30.29
C LYS A 437 -0.99 -26.95 -29.39
N LYS A 438 0.22 -26.99 -29.94
CA LYS A 438 1.46 -27.19 -29.19
C LYS A 438 1.79 -26.04 -28.21
N TRP A 439 1.37 -24.82 -28.53
CA TRP A 439 1.74 -23.59 -27.84
C TRP A 439 0.64 -23.03 -26.95
N GLN A 440 -0.58 -23.57 -27.03
CA GLN A 440 -1.72 -23.10 -26.22
C GLN A 440 -1.52 -23.22 -24.70
N GLY A 441 -0.55 -24.02 -24.24
CA GLY A 441 -0.19 -24.14 -22.82
C GLY A 441 1.19 -23.58 -22.48
N GLU A 442 1.82 -22.82 -23.38
CA GLU A 442 3.07 -22.13 -23.08
C GLU A 442 2.82 -20.89 -22.22
N SER A 443 3.78 -20.59 -21.36
CA SER A 443 3.73 -19.45 -20.45
C SER A 443 4.34 -18.18 -21.05
N GLN A 444 5.03 -18.29 -22.19
CA GLN A 444 5.75 -17.17 -22.82
C GLN A 444 5.75 -17.32 -24.34
N PHE A 445 5.62 -16.19 -25.04
CA PHE A 445 5.65 -16.08 -26.49
C PHE A 445 6.48 -14.86 -26.88
N ASP A 446 7.38 -15.03 -27.85
CA ASP A 446 8.09 -13.91 -28.47
C ASP A 446 7.42 -13.62 -29.81
N VAL A 447 6.76 -12.46 -29.92
CA VAL A 447 6.00 -12.02 -31.11
C VAL A 447 6.78 -10.93 -31.82
N GLN A 448 6.90 -10.99 -33.13
CA GLN A 448 7.57 -9.97 -33.93
C GLN A 448 6.67 -9.46 -35.06
N PHE A 449 6.53 -8.13 -35.13
CA PHE A 449 5.87 -7.41 -36.22
C PHE A 449 6.93 -6.64 -37.03
N ASN A 450 6.85 -6.75 -38.36
CA ASN A 450 7.68 -5.96 -39.27
C ASN A 450 6.76 -5.20 -40.21
N TYR A 451 6.79 -3.87 -40.14
CA TYR A 451 5.90 -3.03 -40.94
C TYR A 451 6.58 -1.74 -41.39
N ARG A 452 5.96 -1.13 -42.39
CA ARG A 452 6.34 0.20 -42.88
C ARG A 452 5.21 1.15 -42.59
N MET A 453 5.59 2.35 -42.19
CA MET A 453 4.64 3.40 -41.90
C MET A 453 5.09 4.72 -42.52
N ARG A 454 4.09 5.56 -42.78
CA ARG A 454 4.31 6.93 -43.21
C ARG A 454 4.04 7.87 -42.06
N GLY A 455 5.01 8.75 -41.78
CA GLY A 455 4.82 9.90 -40.90
C GLY A 455 3.84 10.87 -41.52
N ILE A 456 2.92 11.35 -40.69
CA ILE A 456 2.06 12.49 -41.00
C ILE A 456 2.91 13.77 -40.78
N GLU A 457 2.45 14.92 -41.27
CA GLU A 457 3.18 16.19 -41.42
C GLU A 457 3.83 16.76 -40.12
N ASP A 458 4.64 17.81 -40.26
CA ASP A 458 5.51 18.40 -39.23
C ASP A 458 4.93 18.40 -37.80
N ALA A 459 5.53 17.58 -36.92
CA ALA A 459 5.38 17.52 -35.46
C ALA A 459 4.17 16.80 -34.86
N ASP A 460 3.73 15.71 -35.47
CA ASP A 460 2.85 14.78 -34.76
C ASP A 460 3.56 14.13 -33.56
N ILE A 461 2.82 14.02 -32.44
CA ILE A 461 3.20 13.14 -31.33
C ILE A 461 2.72 11.75 -31.67
N PHE A 462 3.67 10.82 -31.73
CA PHE A 462 3.45 9.43 -32.07
C PHE A 462 3.09 8.66 -30.81
N GLN A 463 1.82 8.72 -30.45
CA GLN A 463 1.21 7.77 -29.53
C GLN A 463 0.50 6.69 -30.32
N ASP A 464 0.69 5.45 -29.88
CA ASP A 464 0.24 4.25 -30.57
C ASP A 464 0.86 4.13 -31.97
N TRP A 465 2.17 3.89 -32.03
CA TRP A 465 2.87 3.59 -33.29
C TRP A 465 3.30 2.13 -33.40
N TYR A 466 2.82 1.30 -32.47
CA TYR A 466 3.16 -0.10 -32.29
C TYR A 466 1.92 -0.91 -31.92
N PHE A 467 1.98 -2.23 -32.10
CA PHE A 467 0.90 -3.15 -31.82
C PHE A 467 0.79 -3.44 -30.33
N THR A 468 -0.27 -3.01 -29.67
CA THR A 468 -0.44 -3.18 -28.22
C THR A 468 -1.10 -4.51 -27.89
N LEU A 469 -0.49 -5.31 -27.02
CA LEU A 469 -1.09 -6.55 -26.50
C LEU A 469 -2.35 -6.23 -25.70
N ALA A 470 -3.47 -6.89 -26.03
CA ALA A 470 -4.72 -6.73 -25.30
C ALA A 470 -4.61 -7.30 -23.87
N PRO A 471 -5.14 -6.63 -22.82
CA PRO A 471 -5.26 -7.22 -21.49
C PRO A 471 -6.10 -8.51 -21.48
N TYR A 472 -5.71 -9.48 -20.67
CA TYR A 472 -6.45 -10.72 -20.41
C TYR A 472 -6.82 -10.81 -18.93
N LYS A 473 -8.12 -10.89 -18.65
CA LYS A 473 -8.66 -10.91 -17.28
C LYS A 473 -9.92 -11.78 -17.23
N ASN A 474 -10.08 -12.57 -16.18
CA ASN A 474 -11.28 -13.39 -15.92
C ASN A 474 -11.66 -14.31 -17.09
N GLY A 475 -10.66 -14.89 -17.76
CA GLY A 475 -10.87 -15.81 -18.88
C GLY A 475 -11.30 -15.16 -20.20
N ARG A 476 -11.13 -13.84 -20.35
CA ARG A 476 -11.48 -13.08 -21.56
C ARG A 476 -10.40 -12.04 -21.87
N TRP A 477 -10.20 -11.81 -23.16
CA TRP A 477 -9.45 -10.66 -23.65
C TRP A 477 -10.30 -9.40 -23.56
N ALA A 478 -9.65 -8.26 -23.30
CA ALA A 478 -10.27 -6.95 -23.39
C ALA A 478 -10.79 -6.70 -24.82
N GLU A 479 -11.91 -6.00 -24.93
CA GLU A 479 -12.45 -5.58 -26.22
C GLU A 479 -11.65 -4.37 -26.73
N ALA A 480 -11.57 -4.20 -28.04
CA ALA A 480 -11.00 -2.99 -28.61
C ALA A 480 -11.93 -1.81 -28.41
N THR A 481 -11.35 -0.67 -28.06
CA THR A 481 -12.04 0.62 -28.08
C THR A 481 -12.51 0.90 -29.50
N LYS A 482 -13.82 1.08 -29.71
CA LYS A 482 -14.32 1.50 -31.02
C LYS A 482 -13.94 2.95 -31.28
N ASP A 483 -13.87 3.31 -32.55
CA ASP A 483 -13.57 4.68 -32.99
C ASP A 483 -14.57 5.66 -32.35
N ASN A 484 -14.06 6.43 -31.39
CA ASN A 484 -14.81 7.38 -30.56
C ASN A 484 -14.04 8.70 -30.52
N PRO A 485 -14.71 9.86 -30.61
CA PRO A 485 -14.04 11.15 -30.57
C PRO A 485 -13.35 11.44 -29.23
N TYR A 486 -13.73 10.78 -28.14
CA TYR A 486 -13.21 11.04 -26.79
C TYR A 486 -12.09 10.10 -26.35
N ILE A 487 -11.74 9.09 -27.15
CA ILE A 487 -10.62 8.19 -26.85
C ILE A 487 -9.76 7.97 -28.08
N HIS A 488 -8.49 8.28 -27.92
CA HIS A 488 -7.49 8.16 -28.98
C HIS A 488 -6.67 6.86 -28.89
N HIS A 489 -6.81 6.08 -27.80
CA HIS A 489 -5.94 4.93 -27.49
C HIS A 489 -6.68 3.66 -27.02
N HIS A 490 -6.07 2.51 -27.28
CA HIS A 490 -6.56 1.21 -26.77
C HIS A 490 -6.12 0.94 -25.33
N HIS A 491 -6.78 -0.02 -24.67
CA HIS A 491 -6.38 -0.47 -23.34
C HIS A 491 -5.00 -1.12 -23.42
N ALA A 492 -4.02 -0.51 -22.73
CA ALA A 492 -2.65 -0.99 -22.63
C ALA A 492 -2.29 -1.45 -21.21
N LEU A 493 -1.49 -2.52 -21.13
CA LEU A 493 -0.93 -3.02 -19.88
C LEU A 493 0.30 -2.20 -19.47
N LEU A 494 0.59 -2.14 -18.18
CA LEU A 494 1.88 -1.64 -17.69
C LEU A 494 3.03 -2.52 -18.19
N SER A 495 3.94 -1.93 -18.94
CA SER A 495 4.91 -2.63 -19.78
C SER A 495 6.27 -1.94 -19.73
N SER A 496 7.34 -2.72 -19.94
CA SER A 496 8.68 -2.16 -20.19
C SER A 496 8.90 -1.94 -21.68
N PHE A 497 9.51 -0.83 -22.04
CA PHE A 497 9.82 -0.45 -23.42
C PHE A 497 11.31 -0.22 -23.59
N LYS A 498 11.86 -0.81 -24.65
CA LYS A 498 13.20 -0.54 -25.14
C LYS A 498 13.10 -0.06 -26.59
N VAL A 499 13.52 1.16 -26.87
CA VAL A 499 13.40 1.76 -28.20
C VAL A 499 14.75 2.19 -28.71
N SER A 500 15.09 1.74 -29.91
CA SER A 500 16.27 2.17 -30.66
C SER A 500 15.82 2.83 -31.94
N TYR A 501 16.49 3.90 -32.34
CA TYR A 501 16.08 4.68 -33.51
C TYR A 501 17.30 5.05 -34.38
N ASP A 502 17.08 5.11 -35.69
CA ASP A 502 18.05 5.60 -36.68
C ASP A 502 17.36 6.67 -37.54
N LEU A 503 17.74 7.93 -37.32
CA LEU A 503 17.12 9.11 -37.94
C LEU A 503 18.05 9.79 -38.94
N GLN A 504 17.48 10.43 -39.95
CA GLN A 504 18.26 11.25 -40.88
C GLN A 504 18.75 12.55 -40.22
N PRO A 505 19.88 13.13 -40.67
CA PRO A 505 20.34 14.42 -40.16
C PRO A 505 19.28 15.52 -40.29
N GLY A 506 19.07 16.31 -39.23
CA GLY A 506 18.07 17.38 -39.17
C GLY A 506 16.74 16.99 -38.51
N TYR A 507 16.69 15.80 -37.90
CA TYR A 507 15.60 15.32 -37.06
C TYR A 507 16.09 15.01 -35.65
N THR A 508 15.26 15.28 -34.65
CA THR A 508 15.52 15.00 -33.24
C THR A 508 14.45 14.05 -32.70
N PHE A 509 14.88 12.98 -32.03
CA PHE A 509 13.99 12.08 -31.31
C PHE A 509 13.68 12.67 -29.94
N ILE A 510 12.39 12.70 -29.58
CA ILE A 510 11.90 13.20 -28.29
C ILE A 510 11.01 12.12 -27.72
N SER A 511 11.17 11.78 -26.45
CA SER A 511 10.41 10.66 -25.87
C SER A 511 10.12 10.87 -24.40
N SER A 512 9.12 10.14 -23.90
CA SER A 512 8.72 10.12 -22.50
C SER A 512 9.77 9.53 -21.54
N ALA A 513 10.98 9.24 -22.03
CA ALA A 513 12.03 8.55 -21.31
C ALA A 513 13.39 9.19 -21.59
N ILE A 514 14.32 9.05 -20.64
CA ILE A 514 15.63 9.71 -20.74
C ILE A 514 16.46 9.05 -21.84
N GLU A 515 16.91 9.88 -22.75
CA GLU A 515 17.83 9.52 -23.82
C GLU A 515 19.21 9.13 -23.26
N ASN A 516 19.70 7.94 -23.61
CA ASN A 516 21.08 7.57 -23.35
C ASN A 516 21.96 8.05 -24.51
N ASP A 517 23.28 8.20 -24.28
CA ASP A 517 24.29 8.62 -25.27
C ASP A 517 24.40 7.74 -26.57
N LYS A 518 23.46 6.84 -26.85
CA LYS A 518 23.56 5.75 -27.84
C LYS A 518 22.35 5.57 -28.77
N GLU A 519 21.54 6.60 -29.02
CA GLU A 519 20.34 6.48 -29.91
C GLU A 519 19.39 5.35 -29.44
N GLU A 520 19.31 5.16 -28.12
CA GLU A 520 18.53 4.11 -27.47
C GLU A 520 17.92 4.66 -26.17
N VAL A 521 16.64 4.37 -25.96
CA VAL A 521 15.84 4.82 -24.83
C VAL A 521 15.17 3.61 -24.17
N SER A 522 15.04 3.64 -22.84
CA SER A 522 14.35 2.58 -22.09
C SER A 522 13.53 3.15 -20.94
N ILE A 523 12.34 2.60 -20.74
CA ILE A 523 11.46 2.93 -19.62
C ILE A 523 10.72 1.68 -19.14
N ASP A 524 10.52 1.57 -17.83
CA ASP A 524 9.92 0.41 -17.18
C ASP A 524 8.56 0.78 -16.55
N ASP A 525 7.65 -0.19 -16.52
CA ASP A 525 6.36 -0.13 -15.83
C ASP A 525 5.50 1.10 -16.21
N VAL A 526 5.41 1.41 -17.51
CA VAL A 526 4.55 2.49 -18.04
C VAL A 526 3.40 1.94 -18.87
N LYS A 527 2.30 2.70 -18.90
CA LYS A 527 1.08 2.35 -19.64
C LYS A 527 1.35 2.30 -21.15
N ASN A 528 1.93 3.36 -21.69
CA ASN A 528 2.32 3.48 -23.09
C ASN A 528 3.64 4.24 -23.18
N PHE A 529 4.40 3.97 -24.24
CA PHE A 529 5.58 4.75 -24.61
C PHE A 529 5.20 5.80 -25.65
N SER A 530 5.43 7.07 -25.32
CA SER A 530 5.16 8.21 -26.20
C SER A 530 6.47 8.76 -26.75
N PHE A 531 6.51 9.03 -28.05
CA PHE A 531 7.63 9.73 -28.67
C PHE A 531 7.16 10.67 -29.77
N SER A 532 8.03 11.60 -30.17
CA SER A 532 7.84 12.45 -31.33
C SER A 532 9.18 12.61 -32.05
N ILE A 533 9.12 12.83 -33.36
CA ILE A 533 10.29 13.11 -34.18
C ILE A 533 10.08 14.49 -34.78
N VAL A 534 10.86 15.46 -34.30
CA VAL A 534 10.75 16.85 -34.74
C VAL A 534 11.87 17.19 -35.71
N SER A 535 11.58 18.03 -36.70
CA SER A 535 12.61 18.58 -37.58
C SER A 535 13.28 19.81 -36.95
N ASP A 536 14.34 20.32 -37.58
CA ASP A 536 15.08 21.52 -37.15
C ASP A 536 14.21 22.81 -37.05
N ASN A 537 12.93 22.79 -37.43
CA ASN A 537 12.02 23.93 -37.27
C ASN A 537 11.51 24.14 -35.83
N TRP A 538 11.87 23.25 -34.89
CA TRP A 538 11.59 23.37 -33.46
C TRP A 538 12.78 23.91 -32.69
N GLU A 539 12.57 24.98 -31.93
CA GLU A 539 13.55 25.51 -30.98
C GLU A 539 13.38 24.81 -29.64
N LYS A 540 14.42 24.10 -29.17
CA LYS A 540 14.45 23.44 -27.87
C LYS A 540 15.07 24.35 -26.80
N SER A 541 14.42 24.44 -25.66
CA SER A 541 14.90 25.07 -24.43
C SER A 541 14.72 24.09 -23.26
N GLU A 542 15.55 24.17 -22.21
CA GLU A 542 15.47 23.27 -21.07
C GLU A 542 15.44 24.07 -19.77
N ARG A 543 14.64 23.59 -18.81
CA ARG A 543 14.54 24.09 -17.44
C ARG A 543 14.53 22.92 -16.48
N ILE A 544 14.77 23.21 -15.21
CA ILE A 544 14.74 22.23 -14.12
C ILE A 544 13.80 22.76 -13.05
N THR A 545 12.87 21.92 -12.58
CA THR A 545 11.95 22.24 -11.49
C THR A 545 12.66 22.30 -10.14
N GLN A 546 11.97 22.73 -9.09
CA GLN A 546 12.53 22.74 -7.74
C GLN A 546 12.84 21.34 -7.18
N LYS A 547 12.27 20.27 -7.75
CA LYS A 547 12.55 18.86 -7.36
C LYS A 547 13.46 18.11 -8.34
N ASP A 548 14.28 18.82 -9.11
CA ASP A 548 15.25 18.25 -10.05
C ASP A 548 14.63 17.50 -11.25
N THR A 549 13.38 17.80 -11.63
CA THR A 549 12.77 17.28 -12.87
C THR A 549 13.18 18.14 -14.05
N GLN A 550 13.65 17.51 -15.14
CA GLN A 550 13.99 18.23 -16.37
C GLN A 550 12.74 18.47 -17.21
N VAL A 551 12.48 19.74 -17.56
CA VAL A 551 11.37 20.12 -18.44
C VAL A 551 11.95 20.70 -19.72
N SER A 552 11.70 20.06 -20.86
CA SER A 552 12.10 20.59 -22.16
C SER A 552 10.94 21.33 -22.81
N PHE A 553 11.18 22.54 -23.29
CA PHE A 553 10.24 23.33 -24.07
C PHE A 553 10.61 23.26 -25.54
N LEU A 554 9.63 22.91 -26.37
CA LEU A 554 9.76 22.77 -27.81
C LEU A 554 8.82 23.78 -28.44
N HIS A 555 9.40 24.85 -28.99
CA HIS A 555 8.64 25.90 -29.65
C HIS A 555 8.77 25.75 -31.16
N GLN A 556 7.63 25.62 -31.84
CA GLN A 556 7.65 25.70 -33.30
C GLN A 556 7.99 27.13 -33.72
N SER A 557 8.95 27.27 -34.64
CA SER A 557 9.49 28.58 -35.05
C SER A 557 8.43 29.55 -35.60
N SER A 558 7.31 29.03 -36.12
CA SER A 558 6.16 29.80 -36.63
C SER A 558 5.10 30.16 -35.57
N SER A 559 5.17 29.58 -34.38
CA SER A 559 4.18 29.75 -33.32
C SER A 559 4.33 31.08 -32.59
N ARG A 560 3.23 31.56 -31.99
CA ARG A 560 3.30 32.64 -31.00
C ARG A 560 4.14 32.22 -29.78
N LYS A 561 4.84 33.21 -29.21
CA LYS A 561 5.71 33.10 -28.01
C LYS A 561 5.16 33.87 -26.81
N ASP A 562 3.84 33.94 -26.73
CA ASP A 562 3.08 34.68 -25.72
C ASP A 562 2.83 33.88 -24.43
N LEU A 563 2.94 32.55 -24.48
CA LEU A 563 2.93 31.70 -23.29
C LEU A 563 4.33 31.70 -22.65
N ALA A 564 4.42 32.13 -21.39
CA ALA A 564 5.70 32.22 -20.70
C ALA A 564 6.10 30.85 -20.12
N GLU A 565 7.31 30.36 -20.44
CA GLU A 565 7.86 29.15 -19.82
C GLU A 565 7.83 29.22 -18.28
N GLU A 566 7.98 30.43 -17.71
CA GLU A 566 7.90 30.67 -16.26
C GLU A 566 6.52 30.34 -15.67
N GLU A 567 5.43 30.62 -16.38
CA GLU A 567 4.06 30.30 -15.94
C GLU A 567 3.85 28.78 -15.92
N ILE A 568 4.36 28.08 -16.93
CA ILE A 568 4.26 26.62 -17.01
C ILE A 568 5.09 25.98 -15.89
N MET A 569 6.32 26.45 -15.68
CA MET A 569 7.17 25.95 -14.59
C MET A 569 6.54 26.13 -13.21
N ALA A 570 5.79 27.22 -12.98
CA ALA A 570 5.08 27.43 -11.72
C ALA A 570 3.99 26.37 -11.45
N VAL A 571 3.32 25.90 -12.50
CA VAL A 571 2.34 24.80 -12.41
C VAL A 571 3.02 23.47 -12.08
N PHE A 572 4.16 23.17 -12.72
CA PHE A 572 4.97 21.98 -12.40
C PHE A 572 5.46 22.01 -10.94
N ASP A 573 6.02 23.13 -10.50
CA ASP A 573 6.52 23.29 -9.13
C ASP A 573 5.37 23.08 -8.10
N TYR A 574 4.17 23.61 -8.37
CA TYR A 574 3.00 23.40 -7.53
C TYR A 574 2.64 21.90 -7.41
N PHE A 575 2.46 21.19 -8.52
CA PHE A 575 2.07 19.77 -8.46
C PHE A 575 3.15 18.90 -7.82
N GLU A 576 4.42 19.22 -8.03
CA GLU A 576 5.53 18.52 -7.38
C GLU A 576 5.60 18.73 -5.86
N GLU A 577 5.11 19.88 -5.37
CA GLU A 577 5.00 20.19 -3.95
C GLU A 577 3.72 19.61 -3.33
N ALA A 578 2.58 19.78 -3.99
CA ALA A 578 1.25 19.43 -3.48
C ALA A 578 0.93 17.92 -3.61
N ILE A 579 1.36 17.27 -4.69
CA ILE A 579 1.02 15.88 -4.99
C ILE A 579 2.18 14.96 -4.68
N ALA A 580 3.21 14.98 -5.52
CA ALA A 580 4.41 14.15 -5.44
C ALA A 580 5.40 14.59 -6.56
N PRO A 581 6.69 14.21 -6.50
CA PRO A 581 7.58 14.37 -7.65
C PRO A 581 6.98 13.75 -8.91
N LEU A 582 7.24 14.38 -10.06
CA LEU A 582 6.71 13.93 -11.34
C LEU A 582 7.06 12.44 -11.58
N PRO A 583 6.13 11.62 -12.10
CA PRO A 583 6.35 10.21 -12.38
C PRO A 583 7.53 9.95 -13.33
N PHE A 584 7.79 10.91 -14.23
CA PHE A 584 8.84 10.85 -15.23
C PHE A 584 10.01 11.74 -14.81
N LYS A 585 11.25 11.29 -15.05
CA LYS A 585 12.45 12.12 -14.78
C LYS A 585 12.60 13.31 -15.74
N GLN A 586 11.82 13.31 -16.81
CA GLN A 586 11.75 14.36 -17.82
C GLN A 586 10.30 14.52 -18.30
N ALA A 587 9.88 15.75 -18.54
CA ALA A 587 8.65 16.07 -19.27
C ALA A 587 8.95 17.01 -20.43
N ASP A 588 8.35 16.74 -21.59
CA ASP A 588 8.55 17.56 -22.79
C ASP A 588 7.27 18.30 -23.16
N ILE A 589 7.38 19.60 -23.41
CA ILE A 589 6.24 20.48 -23.67
C ILE A 589 6.35 21.01 -25.09
N PHE A 590 5.35 20.69 -25.91
CA PHE A 590 5.25 21.12 -27.30
C PHE A 590 4.32 22.32 -27.39
N ILE A 591 4.80 23.43 -27.94
CA ILE A 591 4.05 24.69 -28.03
C ILE A 591 3.91 25.08 -29.50
N SER A 592 2.68 25.01 -30.00
CA SER A 592 2.35 25.37 -31.37
C SER A 592 0.88 25.77 -31.53
N ASP A 593 0.62 26.79 -32.34
CA ASP A 593 -0.73 27.21 -32.75
C ASP A 593 -1.49 26.15 -33.56
N SER A 594 -0.79 25.13 -34.09
CA SER A 594 -1.38 24.05 -34.90
C SER A 594 -1.73 22.79 -34.11
N LEU A 595 -1.34 22.71 -32.83
CA LEU A 595 -1.63 21.58 -31.97
C LEU A 595 -2.92 21.81 -31.19
N GLU A 596 -3.64 20.73 -30.89
CA GLU A 596 -4.67 20.71 -29.86
C GLU A 596 -4.01 20.54 -28.48
N THR A 597 -4.63 21.07 -27.44
CA THR A 597 -4.10 20.96 -26.07
C THR A 597 -4.43 19.59 -25.50
N GLU A 598 -3.41 18.76 -25.29
CA GLU A 598 -3.56 17.38 -24.80
C GLU A 598 -2.29 16.94 -24.05
N SER A 599 -2.46 16.01 -23.11
CA SER A 599 -1.35 15.47 -22.30
C SER A 599 -1.31 13.98 -22.31
N VAL A 600 -0.09 13.48 -22.44
CA VAL A 600 0.19 12.09 -22.74
C VAL A 600 1.40 11.67 -21.93
N PRO A 601 1.70 10.36 -21.80
CA PRO A 601 2.80 9.94 -20.94
C PRO A 601 4.11 10.67 -21.27
N GLY A 602 4.60 11.48 -20.32
CA GLY A 602 5.83 12.27 -20.43
C GLY A 602 5.80 13.48 -21.37
N MET A 603 4.68 13.80 -22.03
CA MET A 603 4.61 14.95 -22.94
C MET A 603 3.31 15.75 -22.81
N VAL A 604 3.39 17.05 -23.01
CA VAL A 604 2.24 17.97 -22.98
C VAL A 604 2.24 18.82 -24.24
N MET A 605 1.14 18.77 -25.00
CA MET A 605 0.88 19.61 -26.17
C MET A 605 0.07 20.81 -25.73
N LEU A 606 0.53 22.01 -26.03
CA LEU A 606 -0.13 23.25 -25.64
C LEU A 606 -0.41 24.09 -26.88
N ASN A 607 -1.70 24.36 -27.12
CA ASN A 607 -2.10 25.46 -27.96
C ASN A 607 -1.97 26.77 -27.14
N PRO A 608 -1.15 27.75 -27.58
CA PRO A 608 -0.97 29.00 -26.84
C PRO A 608 -2.27 29.77 -26.55
N GLU A 609 -3.31 29.62 -27.39
CA GLU A 609 -4.60 30.28 -27.17
C GLU A 609 -5.38 29.68 -26.01
N GLU A 610 -5.37 28.35 -25.88
CA GLU A 610 -6.10 27.61 -24.85
C GLU A 610 -5.33 27.59 -23.53
N ALA A 611 -4.02 27.35 -23.58
CA ALA A 611 -3.14 27.26 -22.42
C ALA A 611 -2.96 28.59 -21.67
N ARG A 612 -3.40 29.71 -22.23
CA ARG A 612 -3.53 31.00 -21.52
C ARG A 612 -4.50 30.94 -20.34
N ASN A 613 -5.45 30.00 -20.37
CA ASN A 613 -6.30 29.73 -19.22
C ASN A 613 -5.50 28.89 -18.20
N PRO A 614 -5.18 29.41 -17.00
CA PRO A 614 -4.41 28.69 -16.01
C PRO A 614 -5.04 27.34 -15.61
N TYR A 615 -6.38 27.25 -15.68
CA TYR A 615 -7.09 26.00 -15.43
C TYR A 615 -6.76 24.91 -16.46
N ILE A 616 -6.76 25.26 -17.76
CA ILE A 616 -6.46 24.31 -18.83
C ILE A 616 -5.01 23.83 -18.71
N LEU A 617 -4.07 24.77 -18.51
CA LEU A 617 -2.67 24.43 -18.30
C LEU A 617 -2.47 23.50 -17.08
N ALA A 618 -3.12 23.81 -15.95
CA ALA A 618 -3.03 22.97 -14.76
C ALA A 618 -3.66 21.59 -14.96
N LYS A 619 -4.76 21.49 -15.70
CA LYS A 619 -5.42 20.22 -16.03
C LYS A 619 -4.49 19.32 -16.86
N GLU A 620 -3.81 19.88 -17.85
CA GLU A 620 -2.87 19.14 -18.69
C GLU A 620 -1.66 18.64 -17.88
N VAL A 621 -1.05 19.50 -17.05
CA VAL A 621 0.04 19.06 -16.17
C VAL A 621 -0.43 17.99 -15.17
N ALA A 622 -1.64 18.13 -14.62
CA ALA A 622 -2.23 17.12 -13.73
C ALA A 622 -2.49 15.77 -14.42
N ALA A 623 -2.76 15.76 -15.73
CA ALA A 623 -2.95 14.53 -16.50
C ALA A 623 -1.68 13.66 -16.59
N LEU A 624 -0.49 14.24 -16.44
CA LEU A 624 0.74 13.47 -16.27
C LEU A 624 0.71 12.58 -15.01
N TYR A 625 0.02 13.02 -13.96
CA TYR A 625 -0.13 12.26 -12.70
C TYR A 625 -1.29 11.26 -12.77
N TYR A 626 -2.48 11.69 -13.19
CA TYR A 626 -3.70 10.89 -13.02
C TYR A 626 -4.14 10.11 -14.26
N ALA A 627 -3.85 10.59 -15.46
CA ALA A 627 -4.20 9.91 -16.70
C ALA A 627 -3.04 9.09 -17.28
N SER A 628 -1.80 9.53 -17.04
CA SER A 628 -0.59 8.89 -17.59
C SER A 628 0.06 7.90 -16.64
N ALA A 629 0.25 8.25 -15.36
CA ALA A 629 0.95 7.38 -14.41
C ALA A 629 0.06 6.31 -13.76
N ILE A 630 -1.26 6.45 -13.86
CA ILE A 630 -2.24 5.48 -13.35
C ILE A 630 -2.94 4.84 -14.54
N SER A 631 -2.84 3.52 -14.67
CA SER A 631 -3.49 2.79 -15.75
C SER A 631 -4.98 2.60 -15.46
N GLN A 632 -5.81 2.62 -16.50
CA GLN A 632 -7.27 2.56 -16.42
C GLN A 632 -7.80 1.87 -17.68
N ASP A 633 -8.94 1.18 -17.56
CA ASP A 633 -9.68 0.72 -18.73
C ASP A 633 -10.28 1.92 -19.46
N PRO A 634 -9.80 2.26 -20.67
CA PRO A 634 -10.30 3.43 -21.39
C PRO A 634 -11.82 3.37 -21.62
N GLN A 635 -12.39 2.16 -21.76
CA GLN A 635 -13.80 2.04 -22.11
C GLN A 635 -14.76 2.38 -20.99
N ASN A 636 -14.42 2.06 -19.73
CA ASN A 636 -15.36 2.16 -18.61
C ASN A 636 -14.83 3.03 -17.47
N ASP A 637 -13.51 3.23 -17.38
CA ASP A 637 -12.84 3.83 -16.23
C ASP A 637 -11.99 5.07 -16.61
N SER A 638 -12.04 5.53 -17.85
CA SER A 638 -11.31 6.73 -18.33
C SER A 638 -11.63 8.01 -17.58
N TRP A 639 -12.82 8.10 -17.00
CA TRP A 639 -13.25 9.20 -16.14
C TRP A 639 -12.35 9.38 -14.92
N ILE A 640 -11.67 8.33 -14.43
CA ILE A 640 -10.81 8.42 -13.24
C ILE A 640 -9.65 9.37 -13.52
N GLY A 641 -8.96 9.18 -14.64
CA GLY A 641 -7.82 10.02 -15.02
C GLY A 641 -8.24 11.43 -15.34
N SER A 642 -9.26 11.58 -16.20
CA SER A 642 -9.74 12.89 -16.62
C SER A 642 -10.37 13.67 -15.47
N GLY A 643 -11.29 13.06 -14.72
CA GLY A 643 -11.96 13.67 -13.59
C GLY A 643 -11.01 14.09 -12.47
N LEU A 644 -9.99 13.28 -12.15
CA LEU A 644 -8.99 13.66 -11.16
C LEU A 644 -8.07 14.78 -11.66
N SER A 645 -7.74 14.84 -12.96
CA SER A 645 -7.02 15.99 -13.54
C SER A 645 -7.83 17.29 -13.44
N HIS A 646 -9.13 17.24 -13.72
CA HIS A 646 -10.03 18.40 -13.55
C HIS A 646 -10.15 18.84 -12.08
N LEU A 647 -10.20 17.88 -11.14
CA LEU A 647 -10.19 18.16 -9.70
C LEU A 647 -8.86 18.80 -9.26
N ALA A 648 -7.74 18.31 -9.78
CA ALA A 648 -6.41 18.83 -9.50
C ALA A 648 -6.21 20.25 -10.04
N ALA A 649 -6.70 20.52 -11.25
CA ALA A 649 -6.72 21.87 -11.82
C ALA A 649 -7.58 22.85 -11.01
N TYR A 650 -8.72 22.39 -10.47
CA TYR A 650 -9.52 23.18 -9.55
C TYR A 650 -8.76 23.51 -8.26
N GLN A 651 -8.05 22.54 -7.68
CA GLN A 651 -7.25 22.78 -6.47
C GLN A 651 -6.06 23.71 -6.72
N TYR A 652 -5.43 23.64 -7.89
CA TYR A 652 -4.46 24.66 -8.29
C TYR A 652 -5.08 26.06 -8.28
N GLY A 653 -6.27 26.22 -8.88
CA GLY A 653 -7.00 27.50 -8.86
C GLY A 653 -7.32 28.00 -7.45
N VAL A 654 -7.64 27.08 -6.52
CA VAL A 654 -7.87 27.38 -5.11
C VAL A 654 -6.60 27.93 -4.43
N ASP A 655 -5.45 27.29 -4.64
CA ASP A 655 -4.16 27.71 -4.06
C ASP A 655 -3.69 29.08 -4.60
N GLN A 656 -3.93 29.35 -5.89
CA GLN A 656 -3.59 30.64 -6.50
C GLN A 656 -4.44 31.82 -5.98
N GLY A 657 -5.55 31.54 -5.29
CA GLY A 657 -6.39 32.53 -4.62
C GLY A 657 -7.80 32.67 -5.22
N GLU A 658 -8.60 33.52 -4.59
CA GLU A 658 -10.06 33.57 -4.81
C GLU A 658 -10.48 33.91 -6.25
N GLU A 659 -9.72 34.74 -6.97
CA GLU A 659 -10.02 35.07 -8.38
C GLU A 659 -9.79 33.85 -9.29
N SER A 660 -8.66 33.16 -9.15
CA SER A 660 -8.34 31.95 -9.90
C SER A 660 -9.29 30.80 -9.57
N LYS A 661 -9.70 30.66 -8.31
CA LYS A 661 -10.74 29.73 -7.86
C LYS A 661 -12.07 29.97 -8.57
N GLN A 662 -12.50 31.22 -8.69
CA GLN A 662 -13.73 31.57 -9.39
C GLN A 662 -13.64 31.30 -10.89
N GLN A 663 -12.48 31.50 -11.50
CA GLN A 663 -12.24 31.15 -12.91
C GLN A 663 -12.32 29.63 -13.14
N ALA A 664 -11.66 28.84 -12.28
CA ALA A 664 -11.71 27.38 -12.33
C ALA A 664 -13.14 26.86 -12.14
N LEU A 665 -13.88 27.42 -11.18
CA LEU A 665 -15.27 27.07 -10.94
C LEU A 665 -16.18 27.42 -12.12
N ALA A 666 -15.99 28.61 -12.72
CA ALA A 666 -16.77 29.03 -13.89
C ALA A 666 -16.54 28.10 -15.09
N TYR A 667 -15.30 27.64 -15.31
CA TYR A 667 -14.97 26.69 -16.37
C TYR A 667 -15.66 25.33 -16.14
N LEU A 668 -15.54 24.77 -14.93
CA LEU A 668 -16.26 23.53 -14.57
C LEU A 668 -17.77 23.65 -14.75
N GLN A 669 -18.36 24.77 -14.33
CA GLN A 669 -19.80 25.02 -14.49
C GLN A 669 -20.22 25.17 -15.95
N GLU A 670 -19.37 25.74 -16.80
CA GLU A 670 -19.63 25.84 -18.24
C GLU A 670 -19.70 24.46 -18.89
N GLU A 671 -18.73 23.57 -18.58
CA GLU A 671 -18.74 22.19 -19.04
C GLU A 671 -19.96 21.40 -18.53
N LEU A 672 -20.29 21.53 -17.25
CA LEU A 672 -21.49 20.90 -16.66
C LEU A 672 -22.78 21.45 -17.28
N GLY A 673 -22.85 22.75 -17.55
CA GLY A 673 -24.00 23.38 -18.20
C GLY A 673 -24.22 22.91 -19.65
N ALA A 674 -23.18 22.34 -20.28
CA ALA A 674 -23.34 21.66 -21.56
C ALA A 674 -24.06 20.32 -21.41
N LEU A 675 -23.91 19.61 -20.28
CA LEU A 675 -24.61 18.35 -20.01
C LEU A 675 -26.13 18.53 -19.97
N GLU A 676 -26.62 19.55 -19.24
CA GLU A 676 -28.06 19.84 -19.13
C GLU A 676 -28.73 20.13 -20.48
N LYS A 677 -27.96 20.58 -21.47
CA LYS A 677 -28.45 20.92 -22.81
C LYS A 677 -28.40 19.75 -23.79
N HIS A 678 -27.47 18.82 -23.62
CA HIS A 678 -27.15 17.80 -24.61
C HIS A 678 -27.50 16.36 -24.18
N VAL A 679 -27.62 16.09 -22.88
CA VAL A 679 -27.86 14.74 -22.36
C VAL A 679 -29.33 14.54 -21.97
N ASN A 680 -29.98 13.53 -22.55
CA ASN A 680 -31.37 13.19 -22.23
C ASN A 680 -31.44 12.11 -21.13
N GLY A 681 -31.32 12.50 -19.87
CA GLY A 681 -31.39 11.62 -18.69
C GLY A 681 -30.16 11.72 -17.80
N SER A 682 -30.05 10.88 -16.77
CA SER A 682 -28.87 10.82 -15.89
C SER A 682 -27.88 9.76 -16.40
N GLN A 683 -26.89 10.18 -17.18
CA GLN A 683 -25.69 9.36 -17.43
C GLN A 683 -24.69 9.51 -16.28
N VAL A 684 -23.90 8.46 -16.05
CA VAL A 684 -22.91 8.37 -14.97
C VAL A 684 -21.51 8.28 -15.54
N SER A 685 -20.49 8.67 -14.78
CA SER A 685 -19.11 8.82 -15.26
C SER A 685 -18.45 7.50 -15.66
N ASN A 686 -18.87 6.35 -15.13
CA ASN A 686 -18.40 5.03 -15.56
C ASN A 686 -19.32 4.35 -16.60
N THR A 687 -20.06 5.15 -17.37
CA THR A 687 -20.78 4.67 -18.56
C THR A 687 -19.77 4.26 -19.61
N ASN A 688 -20.03 3.19 -20.35
CA ASN A 688 -19.14 2.78 -21.43
C ASN A 688 -18.99 3.93 -22.43
N ILE A 689 -17.75 4.25 -22.82
CA ILE A 689 -17.41 5.39 -23.68
C ILE A 689 -18.24 5.46 -24.96
N ASN A 690 -18.60 4.31 -25.53
CA ASN A 690 -19.37 4.23 -26.77
C ASN A 690 -20.82 4.70 -26.61
N GLU A 691 -21.29 4.82 -25.37
CA GLU A 691 -22.62 5.26 -24.99
C GLU A 691 -22.62 6.68 -24.39
N VAL A 692 -21.44 7.27 -24.16
CA VAL A 692 -21.29 8.61 -23.57
C VAL A 692 -21.80 9.67 -24.56
N GLU A 693 -22.79 10.46 -24.14
CA GLU A 693 -23.41 11.50 -24.98
C GLU A 693 -22.59 12.80 -25.01
N HIS A 694 -21.76 13.06 -23.99
CA HIS A 694 -20.95 14.28 -23.87
C HIS A 694 -19.72 14.09 -22.95
N GLU A 695 -18.58 14.68 -23.29
CA GLU A 695 -17.29 14.51 -22.58
C GLU A 695 -17.30 14.95 -21.11
N ALA A 696 -18.06 16.01 -20.79
CA ALA A 696 -18.21 16.52 -19.43
C ALA A 696 -18.71 15.46 -18.40
N ILE A 697 -19.27 14.34 -18.85
CA ILE A 697 -19.62 13.17 -18.00
C ILE A 697 -18.36 12.51 -17.42
N LEU A 698 -17.27 12.49 -18.19
CA LEU A 698 -15.99 11.89 -17.83
C LEU A 698 -15.05 12.90 -17.16
N ASN A 699 -15.30 14.19 -17.38
CA ASN A 699 -14.40 15.29 -17.04
C ASN A 699 -14.95 16.10 -15.84
N ALA A 700 -15.86 17.06 -16.10
CA ALA A 700 -16.35 17.97 -15.08
C ALA A 700 -17.28 17.33 -14.02
N GLN A 701 -18.14 16.37 -14.40
CA GLN A 701 -19.05 15.68 -13.46
C GLN A 701 -18.32 15.00 -12.30
N PRO A 702 -17.33 14.11 -12.53
CA PRO A 702 -16.63 13.46 -11.43
C PRO A 702 -15.83 14.44 -10.57
N ALA A 703 -15.22 15.48 -11.17
CA ALA A 703 -14.53 16.52 -10.42
C ALA A 703 -15.49 17.28 -9.50
N TRP A 704 -16.64 17.70 -10.03
CA TRP A 704 -17.67 18.42 -9.28
C TRP A 704 -18.20 17.62 -8.09
N GLU A 705 -18.55 16.36 -8.33
CA GLU A 705 -19.10 15.49 -7.30
C GLU A 705 -18.10 15.20 -6.17
N ILE A 706 -16.80 15.11 -6.50
CA ILE A 706 -15.75 14.98 -5.48
C ILE A 706 -15.56 16.31 -4.72
N ILE A 707 -15.67 17.47 -5.39
CA ILE A 707 -15.64 18.79 -4.73
C ILE A 707 -16.80 18.90 -3.73
N GLU A 708 -18.02 18.57 -4.13
CA GLU A 708 -19.18 18.55 -3.24
C GLU A 708 -18.95 17.59 -2.06
N LEU A 709 -18.41 16.39 -2.32
CA LEU A 709 -18.07 15.42 -1.28
C LEU A 709 -17.07 16.00 -0.25
N ILE A 710 -16.06 16.74 -0.71
CA ILE A 710 -15.08 17.41 0.14
C ILE A 710 -15.75 18.51 0.98
N GLU A 711 -16.56 19.36 0.34
CA GLU A 711 -17.26 20.46 1.00
C GLU A 711 -18.25 19.95 2.06
N GLU A 712 -19.07 18.95 1.74
CA GLU A 712 -20.08 18.39 2.66
C GLU A 712 -19.45 17.71 3.88
N HIS A 713 -18.34 16.99 3.70
CA HIS A 713 -17.79 16.14 4.76
C HIS A 713 -16.66 16.76 5.58
N TYR A 714 -15.98 17.79 5.07
CA TYR A 714 -14.82 18.38 5.73
C TYR A 714 -14.93 19.87 6.04
N ALA A 715 -15.85 20.64 5.40
CA ALA A 715 -16.12 22.02 5.84
C ALA A 715 -16.62 22.08 7.29
N TYR A 716 -17.29 21.03 7.77
CA TYR A 716 -17.78 20.92 9.14
C TYR A 716 -16.72 20.47 10.18
N ARG A 717 -15.49 20.11 9.75
CA ARG A 717 -14.44 19.55 10.63
C ARG A 717 -13.36 20.56 11.04
N GLY A 718 -13.45 21.82 10.60
CA GLY A 718 -12.48 22.88 10.95
C GLY A 718 -11.12 22.76 10.26
N ILE A 719 -11.03 21.91 9.23
CA ILE A 719 -9.93 21.85 8.25
C ILE A 719 -10.43 22.62 7.03
N SER A 720 -9.58 23.42 6.38
CA SER A 720 -10.02 24.08 5.14
C SER A 720 -10.36 23.00 4.11
N PRO A 721 -11.56 23.02 3.47
CA PRO A 721 -11.89 22.10 2.37
C PRO A 721 -10.81 22.03 1.29
N GLU A 722 -10.08 23.13 1.14
CA GLU A 722 -8.97 23.36 0.21
C GLU A 722 -7.79 22.40 0.51
N GLU A 723 -7.37 22.30 1.76
CA GLU A 723 -6.28 21.41 2.21
C GLU A 723 -6.65 19.91 2.09
N VAL A 724 -7.95 19.59 2.06
CA VAL A 724 -8.43 18.20 1.99
C VAL A 724 -8.33 17.63 0.58
N GLY A 725 -8.61 18.45 -0.44
CA GLY A 725 -8.55 18.02 -1.83
C GLY A 725 -7.12 17.72 -2.29
N GLU A 726 -6.16 18.57 -1.95
CA GLU A 726 -4.73 18.32 -2.24
C GLU A 726 -4.25 17.02 -1.60
N LYS A 727 -4.55 16.80 -0.31
CA LYS A 727 -4.19 15.56 0.39
C LYS A 727 -4.87 14.33 -0.19
N TYR A 728 -6.12 14.47 -0.66
CA TYR A 728 -6.84 13.38 -1.28
C TYR A 728 -6.18 12.96 -2.59
N LEU A 729 -5.88 13.95 -3.44
CA LEU A 729 -5.19 13.79 -4.71
C LEU A 729 -3.80 13.16 -4.51
N SER A 730 -2.99 13.71 -3.59
CA SER A 730 -1.69 13.17 -3.21
C SER A 730 -1.77 11.72 -2.71
N SER A 731 -2.69 11.44 -1.77
CA SER A 731 -2.86 10.08 -1.22
C SER A 731 -3.33 9.07 -2.28
N PHE A 732 -4.20 9.50 -3.20
CA PHE A 732 -4.67 8.67 -4.31
C PHE A 732 -3.50 8.33 -5.23
N TYR A 733 -2.71 9.34 -5.61
CA TYR A 733 -1.56 9.17 -6.48
C TYR A 733 -0.49 8.26 -5.84
N GLU A 734 -0.09 8.51 -4.59
CA GLU A 734 0.91 7.68 -3.90
C GLU A 734 0.51 6.21 -3.81
N GLN A 735 -0.79 5.93 -3.68
CA GLN A 735 -1.30 4.57 -3.57
C GLN A 735 -1.36 3.84 -4.93
N PHE A 736 -1.64 4.57 -6.01
CA PHE A 736 -2.01 3.98 -7.31
C PHE A 736 -1.08 4.28 -8.48
N ALA A 737 -0.08 5.15 -8.32
CA ALA A 737 0.94 5.38 -9.36
C ALA A 737 1.63 4.06 -9.76
N GLY A 738 1.76 3.82 -11.07
CA GLY A 738 2.31 2.58 -11.63
C GLY A 738 1.41 1.36 -11.41
N ARG A 739 0.09 1.56 -11.23
CA ARG A 739 -0.90 0.49 -11.07
C ARG A 739 -2.12 0.76 -11.94
N GLU A 740 -2.86 -0.29 -12.25
CA GLU A 740 -4.17 -0.16 -12.87
C GLU A 740 -5.27 -0.01 -11.82
N VAL A 741 -6.20 0.92 -12.07
CA VAL A 741 -7.32 1.25 -11.20
C VAL A 741 -8.62 1.18 -12.00
N ASP A 742 -9.60 0.48 -11.44
CA ASP A 742 -10.98 0.48 -11.92
C ASP A 742 -11.89 1.27 -10.99
N THR A 743 -13.15 1.48 -11.41
CA THR A 743 -14.15 2.18 -10.59
C THR A 743 -14.36 1.52 -9.23
N GLU A 744 -14.20 0.20 -9.08
CA GLU A 744 -14.35 -0.48 -7.79
C GLU A 744 -13.26 -0.07 -6.81
N ILE A 745 -12.01 -0.06 -7.26
CA ILE A 745 -10.84 0.35 -6.47
C ILE A 745 -10.94 1.84 -6.13
N PHE A 746 -11.33 2.68 -7.08
CA PHE A 746 -11.60 4.10 -6.80
C PHE A 746 -12.66 4.23 -5.70
N LEU A 747 -13.83 3.59 -5.87
CA LEU A 747 -14.92 3.67 -4.90
C LEU A 747 -14.45 3.19 -3.52
N GLN A 748 -13.66 2.12 -3.46
CA GLN A 748 -13.11 1.63 -2.21
C GLN A 748 -12.21 2.70 -1.54
N PHE A 749 -11.23 3.23 -2.27
CA PHE A 749 -10.31 4.25 -1.76
C PHE A 749 -11.05 5.50 -1.29
N THR A 750 -11.89 6.06 -2.15
CA THR A 750 -12.61 7.32 -1.91
C THR A 750 -13.59 7.16 -0.75
N ARG A 751 -14.26 6.00 -0.66
CA ARG A 751 -15.12 5.66 0.47
C ARG A 751 -14.35 5.58 1.77
N ASP A 752 -13.17 4.96 1.78
CA ASP A 752 -12.35 4.84 2.98
C ASP A 752 -11.79 6.19 3.41
N TYR A 753 -11.32 6.99 2.44
CA TYR A 753 -10.75 8.32 2.65
C TYR A 753 -11.79 9.30 3.22
N PHE A 754 -12.96 9.40 2.58
CA PHE A 754 -14.04 10.29 3.04
C PHE A 754 -14.93 9.65 4.13
N SER A 755 -14.82 8.35 4.36
CA SER A 755 -15.64 7.56 5.30
C SER A 755 -17.16 7.67 5.01
N VAL A 756 -17.52 7.66 3.74
CA VAL A 756 -18.90 7.76 3.24
C VAL A 756 -19.50 6.38 2.94
N PRO A 757 -20.83 6.19 2.84
CA PRO A 757 -21.38 4.93 2.33
C PRO A 757 -21.25 4.84 0.80
N SER A 758 -21.28 3.64 0.22
CA SER A 758 -21.23 3.46 -1.25
C SER A 758 -22.36 4.19 -1.98
N GLY A 759 -23.50 4.40 -1.30
CA GLY A 759 -24.62 5.17 -1.85
C GLY A 759 -24.33 6.65 -2.12
N ALA A 760 -23.26 7.21 -1.58
CA ALA A 760 -22.83 8.58 -1.87
C ALA A 760 -22.44 8.77 -3.35
N PHE A 761 -22.03 7.69 -4.03
CA PHE A 761 -21.58 7.75 -5.42
C PHE A 761 -22.68 7.40 -6.43
N ASN A 762 -23.83 6.88 -5.97
CA ASN A 762 -24.88 6.35 -6.86
C ASN A 762 -25.50 7.39 -7.80
N GLN A 763 -25.28 8.69 -7.55
CA GLN A 763 -25.81 9.76 -8.37
C GLN A 763 -25.00 9.95 -9.66
N TRP A 764 -23.70 9.65 -9.63
CA TRP A 764 -22.77 9.92 -10.72
C TRP A 764 -21.88 8.73 -11.10
N LEU A 765 -21.93 7.62 -10.35
CA LEU A 765 -21.31 6.34 -10.68
C LEU A 765 -22.30 5.20 -10.57
N ASN A 766 -22.25 4.27 -11.53
CA ASN A 766 -22.92 2.99 -11.43
C ASN A 766 -22.13 2.05 -10.50
N THR A 767 -22.56 1.98 -9.24
CA THR A 767 -21.96 1.13 -8.21
C THR A 767 -22.40 -0.35 -8.26
N GLU A 768 -23.34 -0.69 -9.15
CA GLU A 768 -23.84 -2.06 -9.34
C GLU A 768 -23.18 -2.77 -10.54
N ALA A 769 -22.79 -2.04 -11.58
CA ALA A 769 -22.17 -2.60 -12.79
C ALA A 769 -20.76 -3.18 -12.54
N SER A 770 -20.04 -2.67 -11.55
CA SER A 770 -18.72 -3.20 -11.12
C SER A 770 -18.79 -4.59 -10.48
N ARG A 771 -19.99 -5.17 -10.28
CA ARG A 771 -20.20 -6.47 -9.62
C ARG A 771 -20.47 -7.65 -10.58
N LYS A 772 -20.36 -7.46 -11.90
CA LYS A 772 -20.69 -8.51 -12.90
C LYS A 772 -19.50 -9.18 -13.56
#